data_AF-A0A316KLY0-F1
#
_entry.id   AF-A0A316KLY0-F1
#
_cell.length_a   1.000
_cell.length_b   1.000
_cell.length_c   1.000
_cell.angle_alpha   90.00
_cell.angle_beta   90.00
_cell.angle_gamma   90.00
#
_symmetry.space_group_name_H-M   'P 1'
#
loop_
_entity.id
_entity.type
_entity.pdbx_description
1 polymer ?
#
loop_
_entity_poly.entity_id
_entity_poly.type
_entity_poly.pdbx_seq_one_letter_code
_entity_poly.pdbx_strand_id
1 'polypeptide(L)'
;MSFRTLRSFLAKLGDYAVTRTVVIVYCLALYLLVTSANLQVQAAFADLSGPWERVVATLLIAVGALLLFAVRPFVRTRYWLIPEAILFLAPAGIVGFLAPWSGGGDLAVAALVAGQAVLMFFMAPKSRWENGDEMAYIGAVVIGIFVVLYVLFSLFPVDLPRDMGAPMVITLFLALLALGVAILTRWPRWLFASVALVVASLLAYEFQHNAEYKPLQPYAGSNFGHADPFALWLFDRPDADYYRRNNLPYPVFLIASEGGGGYAMAHSFTFLSKMSERCPNFGQHVFAMVGVSGGQVGNTLFHANMDGTDRSEMAPCGDSAATLHTGYLATDHLTPLLAHFLFVEIPRKLLFLGASDKGRSHVLLESFNAVSEPYRPVADAAYWEHFWTFDEEHDFYGYKLGKKPALVSVTTNVETGNRFVFSPFRFETLAETNIDFFRYSGDLEGGEQRLIGPEIGSVALASASFPWVTPSLRFTTERAFNEFLDNPPGTPDDTWQTDGPIQRRSVNLVDGGYFENSGAETLSEIMLSITSDTVGGVSLSCSSRADAIWDGVDDDYAHRALAQASPCTPPSGCTEIRGRPVARLNNSESWGACEVPFFVVSVLVRNTPAEFVTGGEQSFLADPIKTLLQSRTARGELAIAMLEERRCGFSGGSSCSLRQDFAGSGDPNPQIYRGTFQSLVNNAAMDLPLGWDMPAAKMDLIHKYTVPDADLCAPLLDRIGGVKFTDDTGREIAEPVNLLLRRNCSHTHQMMRMFDADAIAEAQEFRP
;
A
#
# COMPACT_ATOMS: atom_id res chain seq x y z
N MET A 1 59.04 28.81 -11.73
CA MET A 1 58.01 28.91 -10.68
C MET A 1 58.55 28.24 -9.42
N SER A 2 58.60 28.91 -8.26
CA SER A 2 59.19 28.33 -7.04
C SER A 2 58.24 27.30 -6.42
N PHE A 3 58.76 26.27 -5.74
CA PHE A 3 57.96 25.23 -5.06
C PHE A 3 56.98 25.83 -4.04
N ARG A 4 57.32 26.96 -3.41
CA ARG A 4 56.42 27.72 -2.53
C ARG A 4 55.26 28.36 -3.30
N THR A 5 55.52 28.87 -4.50
CA THR A 5 54.49 29.47 -5.36
C THR A 5 53.50 28.42 -5.84
N LEU A 6 54.00 27.23 -6.24
CA LEU A 6 53.18 26.10 -6.65
C LEU A 6 52.32 25.56 -5.49
N ARG A 7 52.90 25.39 -4.29
CA ARG A 7 52.15 24.95 -3.09
C ARG A 7 51.05 25.94 -2.70
N SER A 8 51.32 27.25 -2.73
CA SER A 8 50.29 28.25 -2.43
C SER A 8 49.19 28.30 -3.50
N PHE A 9 49.56 28.06 -4.77
CA PHE A 9 48.61 27.99 -5.86
C PHE A 9 47.71 26.75 -5.74
N LEU A 10 48.29 25.58 -5.48
CA LEU A 10 47.54 24.33 -5.26
C LEU A 10 46.64 24.40 -4.03
N ALA A 11 47.09 25.02 -2.93
CA ALA A 11 46.25 25.23 -1.75
C ALA A 11 45.04 26.13 -2.08
N LYS A 12 45.26 27.25 -2.78
CA LYS A 12 44.17 28.14 -3.22
C LYS A 12 43.23 27.46 -4.23
N LEU A 13 43.77 26.62 -5.11
CA LEU A 13 42.98 25.83 -6.06
C LEU A 13 42.12 24.79 -5.33
N GLY A 14 42.67 24.17 -4.27
CA GLY A 14 41.95 23.24 -3.40
C GLY A 14 40.81 23.94 -2.65
N ASP A 15 41.08 25.07 -1.99
CA ASP A 15 40.06 25.86 -1.29
C ASP A 15 38.97 26.36 -2.25
N TYR A 16 39.38 26.77 -3.46
CA TYR A 16 38.47 27.15 -4.54
C TYR A 16 37.60 25.97 -4.96
N ALA A 17 38.18 24.80 -5.23
CA ALA A 17 37.45 23.61 -5.63
C ALA A 17 36.43 23.20 -4.55
N VAL A 18 36.86 23.03 -3.30
CA VAL A 18 36.01 22.56 -2.19
C VAL A 18 34.77 23.42 -1.99
N THR A 19 34.91 24.75 -2.00
CA THR A 19 33.77 25.65 -1.78
C THR A 19 32.81 25.73 -2.95
N ARG A 20 33.28 25.52 -4.19
CA ARG A 20 32.41 25.46 -5.37
C ARG A 20 31.79 24.07 -5.57
N THR A 21 32.43 23.01 -5.05
CA THR A 21 31.87 21.65 -5.06
C THR A 21 30.49 21.60 -4.43
N VAL A 22 30.24 22.34 -3.34
CA VAL A 22 28.92 22.36 -2.68
C VAL A 22 27.83 22.86 -3.62
N VAL A 23 28.08 23.96 -4.33
CA VAL A 23 27.12 24.53 -5.29
C VAL A 23 26.99 23.65 -6.53
N ILE A 24 28.10 23.09 -7.02
CA ILE A 24 28.07 22.16 -8.16
C ILE A 24 27.25 20.91 -7.82
N VAL A 25 27.44 20.32 -6.64
CA VAL A 25 26.66 19.17 -6.18
C VAL A 25 25.20 19.55 -5.96
N TYR A 26 24.92 20.76 -5.44
CA TYR A 26 23.56 21.26 -5.31
C TYR A 26 22.87 21.43 -6.67
N CYS A 27 23.54 22.05 -7.65
CA CYS A 27 23.06 22.14 -9.02
C CYS A 27 22.84 20.76 -9.64
N LEU A 28 23.77 19.82 -9.43
CA LEU A 28 23.66 18.46 -9.96
C LEU A 28 22.49 17.72 -9.32
N ALA A 29 22.29 17.83 -8.00
CA ALA A 29 21.17 17.22 -7.29
C ALA A 29 19.84 17.78 -7.78
N LEU A 30 19.73 19.11 -7.91
CA LEU A 30 18.54 19.75 -8.48
C LEU A 30 18.33 19.36 -9.94
N TYR A 31 19.38 19.32 -10.75
CA TYR A 31 19.30 18.91 -12.15
C TYR A 31 18.81 17.47 -12.26
N LEU A 32 19.41 16.52 -11.52
CA LEU A 32 19.01 15.12 -11.52
C LEU A 32 17.57 14.93 -11.03
N LEU A 33 17.16 15.69 -10.01
CA LEU A 33 15.80 15.69 -9.49
C LEU A 33 14.82 16.19 -10.56
N VAL A 34 15.16 17.29 -11.24
CA VAL A 34 14.31 17.95 -12.23
C VAL A 34 14.24 17.19 -13.57
N THR A 35 15.37 16.67 -14.06
CA THR A 35 15.45 15.94 -15.32
C THR A 35 15.28 14.43 -15.14
N SER A 36 14.88 14.01 -13.95
CA SER A 36 14.58 12.61 -13.67
C SER A 36 13.56 12.10 -14.70
N ALA A 37 13.90 11.02 -15.40
CA ALA A 37 12.95 10.27 -16.22
C ALA A 37 12.04 9.35 -15.39
N ASN A 38 12.24 9.29 -14.08
CA ASN A 38 11.37 8.53 -13.19
C ASN A 38 10.03 9.27 -13.05
N LEU A 39 8.97 8.63 -13.51
CA LEU A 39 7.58 9.10 -13.46
C LEU A 39 7.14 9.51 -12.04
N GLN A 40 7.66 8.87 -10.98
CA GLN A 40 7.38 9.27 -9.60
C GLN A 40 7.88 10.67 -9.29
N VAL A 41 9.13 10.95 -9.67
CA VAL A 41 9.75 12.25 -9.42
C VAL A 41 9.06 13.28 -10.28
N GLN A 42 8.79 12.97 -11.56
CA GLN A 42 8.06 13.88 -12.45
C GLN A 42 6.67 14.20 -11.93
N ALA A 43 5.89 13.20 -11.49
CA ALA A 43 4.55 13.41 -10.97
C ALA A 43 4.54 14.28 -9.69
N ALA A 44 5.51 14.10 -8.80
CA ALA A 44 5.67 14.96 -7.62
C ALA A 44 5.97 16.44 -7.97
N PHE A 45 6.41 16.74 -9.19
CA PHE A 45 6.64 18.12 -9.67
C PHE A 45 5.61 18.60 -10.70
N ALA A 46 4.95 17.69 -11.42
CA ALA A 46 4.07 18.01 -12.54
C ALA A 46 2.69 18.50 -12.06
N ASP A 47 2.08 17.83 -11.08
CA ASP A 47 0.71 18.14 -10.66
C ASP A 47 0.60 19.06 -9.42
N LEU A 48 1.70 19.26 -8.68
CA LEU A 48 1.81 20.24 -7.58
C LEU A 48 2.18 21.67 -8.08
N SER A 49 2.08 21.92 -9.38
CA SER A 49 2.66 23.10 -10.03
C SER A 49 1.63 24.12 -10.51
N GLY A 50 0.90 24.72 -9.57
CA GLY A 50 0.40 26.06 -9.86
C GLY A 50 1.59 27.02 -10.13
N PRO A 51 1.36 28.13 -10.85
CA PRO A 51 2.40 29.11 -11.11
C PRO A 51 2.96 29.73 -9.82
N TRP A 52 2.24 29.64 -8.69
CA TRP A 52 2.66 30.19 -7.42
C TRP A 52 3.72 29.31 -6.73
N GLU A 53 3.51 28.00 -6.67
CA GLU A 53 4.40 27.03 -6.05
C GLU A 53 5.77 27.04 -6.75
N ARG A 54 5.76 27.13 -8.08
CA ARG A 54 6.97 27.31 -8.89
C ARG A 54 7.73 28.58 -8.51
N VAL A 55 7.02 29.71 -8.38
CA VAL A 55 7.60 31.01 -8.03
C VAL A 55 8.18 30.98 -6.61
N VAL A 56 7.48 30.38 -5.65
CA VAL A 56 7.93 30.24 -4.26
C VAL A 56 9.15 29.32 -4.17
N ALA A 57 9.14 28.15 -4.81
CA ALA A 57 10.28 27.24 -4.83
C ALA A 57 11.51 27.92 -5.48
N THR A 58 11.30 28.62 -6.60
CA THR A 58 12.37 29.41 -7.26
C THR A 58 12.92 30.49 -6.33
N LEU A 59 12.05 31.23 -5.63
CA LEU A 59 12.45 32.26 -4.68
C LEU A 59 13.30 31.68 -3.55
N LEU A 60 12.89 30.57 -2.93
CA LEU A 60 13.62 29.93 -1.84
C LEU A 60 15.01 29.46 -2.29
N ILE A 61 15.10 28.85 -3.48
CA ILE A 61 16.37 28.43 -4.06
C ILE A 61 17.24 29.63 -4.42
N ALA A 62 16.66 30.69 -4.99
CA ALA A 62 17.38 31.92 -5.29
C ALA A 62 17.94 32.57 -4.02
N VAL A 63 17.16 32.59 -2.93
CA VAL A 63 17.60 33.06 -1.61
C VAL A 63 18.72 32.17 -1.08
N GLY A 64 18.56 30.85 -1.09
CA GLY A 64 19.60 29.90 -0.64
C GLY A 64 20.91 30.04 -1.43
N ALA A 65 20.82 30.15 -2.76
CA ALA A 65 21.97 30.36 -3.63
C ALA A 65 22.62 31.74 -3.44
N LEU A 66 21.83 32.77 -3.13
CA LEU A 66 22.34 34.10 -2.78
C LEU A 66 23.05 34.10 -1.42
N LEU A 67 22.54 33.36 -0.44
CA LEU A 67 23.22 33.14 0.84
C LEU A 67 24.53 32.36 0.65
N LEU A 68 24.52 31.29 -0.16
CA LEU A 68 25.75 30.57 -0.54
C LEU A 68 26.77 31.49 -1.22
N PHE A 69 26.30 32.38 -2.10
CA PHE A 69 27.14 33.36 -2.78
C PHE A 69 27.72 34.38 -1.80
N ALA A 70 26.95 34.82 -0.79
CA ALA A 70 27.40 35.73 0.26
C ALA A 70 28.46 35.07 1.17
N VAL A 71 28.32 33.77 1.45
CA VAL A 71 29.25 32.99 2.29
C VAL A 71 30.50 32.54 1.54
N ARG A 72 30.67 32.85 0.25
CA ARG A 72 31.82 32.36 -0.53
C ARG A 72 33.16 33.03 -0.14
N PRO A 73 34.30 32.32 -0.24
CA PRO A 73 35.62 32.94 -0.07
C PRO A 73 35.88 33.98 -1.15
N PHE A 74 36.47 35.13 -0.77
CA PHE A 74 36.76 36.24 -1.67
C PHE A 74 37.74 35.83 -2.78
N VAL A 75 37.36 36.07 -4.03
CA VAL A 75 38.23 35.90 -5.19
C VAL A 75 38.74 37.26 -5.65
N ARG A 76 40.06 37.45 -5.57
CA ARG A 76 40.72 38.75 -5.77
C ARG A 76 40.68 39.25 -7.22
N THR A 77 40.28 38.42 -8.18
CA THR A 77 40.40 38.68 -9.63
C THR A 77 39.02 38.81 -10.29
N ARG A 78 38.79 39.96 -10.94
CA ARG A 78 37.52 40.28 -11.65
C ARG A 78 37.11 39.24 -12.71
N TYR A 79 38.06 38.52 -13.29
CA TYR A 79 37.79 37.52 -14.34
C TYR A 79 36.96 36.31 -13.86
N TRP A 80 36.93 36.00 -12.56
CA TRP A 80 36.17 34.89 -12.01
C TRP A 80 34.74 35.24 -11.61
N LEU A 81 34.37 36.53 -11.61
CA LEU A 81 33.03 36.97 -11.20
C LEU A 81 31.91 36.45 -12.12
N ILE A 82 32.16 36.37 -13.43
CA ILE A 82 31.14 35.92 -14.39
C ILE A 82 30.88 34.41 -14.25
N PRO A 83 31.90 33.52 -14.27
CA PRO A 83 31.69 32.09 -14.00
C PRO A 83 31.02 31.83 -12.65
N GLU A 84 31.37 32.61 -11.61
CA GLU A 84 30.71 32.50 -10.31
C GLU A 84 29.25 32.94 -10.36
N ALA A 85 28.94 34.10 -10.95
CA ALA A 85 27.55 34.52 -11.08
C ALA A 85 26.71 33.46 -11.82
N ILE A 86 27.23 32.87 -12.89
CA ILE A 86 26.56 31.79 -13.62
C ILE A 86 26.34 30.57 -12.71
N LEU A 87 27.39 30.11 -12.00
CA LEU A 87 27.30 28.94 -11.14
C LEU A 87 26.26 29.10 -10.02
N PHE A 88 26.16 30.29 -9.42
CA PHE A 88 25.22 30.54 -8.32
C PHE A 88 23.82 30.98 -8.79
N LEU A 89 23.65 31.40 -10.04
CA LEU A 89 22.33 31.55 -10.67
C LEU A 89 21.75 30.21 -11.14
N ALA A 90 22.62 29.23 -11.44
CA ALA A 90 22.22 27.94 -11.97
C ALA A 90 21.14 27.20 -11.13
N PRO A 91 21.18 27.14 -9.79
CA PRO A 91 20.13 26.46 -9.02
C PRO A 91 18.73 27.02 -9.29
N ALA A 92 18.58 28.35 -9.23
CA ALA A 92 17.30 29.03 -9.48
C ALA A 92 16.91 28.92 -10.96
N GLY A 93 17.89 28.96 -11.87
CA GLY A 93 17.64 28.73 -13.30
C GLY A 93 17.18 27.30 -13.62
N ILE A 94 17.76 26.29 -12.97
CA ILE A 94 17.40 24.87 -13.16
C ILE A 94 15.95 24.65 -12.71
N VAL A 95 15.61 25.02 -11.47
CA VAL A 95 14.24 24.82 -10.97
C VAL A 95 13.25 25.77 -11.63
N GLY A 96 13.68 27.00 -11.91
CA GLY A 96 12.87 28.01 -12.55
C GLY A 96 12.54 27.68 -14.00
N PHE A 97 13.46 27.15 -14.81
CA PHE A 97 13.28 27.03 -16.28
C PHE A 97 13.34 25.60 -16.84
N LEU A 98 13.92 24.61 -16.14
CA LEU A 98 14.10 23.25 -16.68
C LEU A 98 13.08 22.23 -16.18
N ALA A 99 12.17 22.65 -15.30
CA ALA A 99 11.37 21.70 -14.54
C ALA A 99 9.99 21.43 -15.13
N PRO A 100 9.38 20.26 -14.83
CA PRO A 100 8.18 19.75 -15.51
C PRO A 100 6.89 20.49 -15.12
N TRP A 101 7.01 21.72 -14.60
CA TRP A 101 5.88 22.54 -14.15
C TRP A 101 4.96 22.87 -15.31
N SER A 102 3.65 22.88 -15.05
CA SER A 102 2.66 23.39 -15.98
C SER A 102 2.98 24.87 -16.32
N GLY A 103 2.84 25.24 -17.59
CA GLY A 103 3.27 26.56 -18.08
C GLY A 103 2.61 27.73 -17.33
N GLY A 104 3.41 28.74 -16.93
CA GLY A 104 2.93 29.89 -16.17
C GLY A 104 3.98 30.43 -15.20
N GLY A 105 3.90 31.72 -14.86
CA GLY A 105 4.84 32.35 -13.92
C GLY A 105 6.24 32.63 -14.48
N ASP A 106 6.50 32.38 -15.76
CA ASP A 106 7.84 32.54 -16.38
C ASP A 106 8.42 33.95 -16.21
N LEU A 107 7.57 34.99 -16.31
CA LEU A 107 7.99 36.38 -16.09
C LEU A 107 8.41 36.62 -14.64
N ALA A 108 7.69 36.04 -13.67
CA ALA A 108 8.01 36.15 -12.25
C ALA A 108 9.30 35.40 -11.91
N VAL A 109 9.46 34.18 -12.45
CA VAL A 109 10.71 33.39 -12.36
C VAL A 109 11.89 34.16 -12.96
N ALA A 110 11.73 34.70 -14.17
CA ALA A 110 12.77 35.49 -14.82
C ALA A 110 13.11 36.76 -14.02
N ALA A 111 12.11 37.43 -13.46
CA ALA A 111 12.31 38.59 -12.58
C ALA A 111 13.05 38.20 -11.29
N LEU A 112 12.76 37.03 -10.70
CA LEU A 112 13.48 36.52 -9.53
C LEU A 112 14.94 36.21 -9.84
N VAL A 113 15.22 35.50 -10.94
CA VAL A 113 16.60 35.18 -11.35
C VAL A 113 17.36 36.45 -11.73
N ALA A 114 16.73 37.40 -12.41
CA ALA A 114 17.32 38.70 -12.71
C ALA A 114 17.60 39.51 -11.43
N GLY A 115 16.64 39.53 -10.50
CA GLY A 115 16.79 40.17 -9.19
C GLY A 115 17.93 39.57 -8.38
N GLN A 116 18.05 38.24 -8.37
CA GLN A 116 19.17 37.52 -7.77
C GLN A 116 20.51 37.95 -8.39
N ALA A 117 20.60 38.04 -9.71
CA ALA A 117 21.81 38.47 -10.42
C ALA A 117 22.21 39.91 -10.03
N VAL A 118 21.22 40.81 -9.94
CA VAL A 118 21.43 42.20 -9.50
C VAL A 118 21.94 42.26 -8.06
N LEU A 119 21.33 41.50 -7.14
CA LEU A 119 21.77 41.44 -5.75
C LEU A 119 23.18 40.85 -5.61
N MET A 120 23.51 39.81 -6.38
CA MET A 120 24.85 39.25 -6.44
C MET A 120 25.88 40.29 -6.92
N PHE A 121 25.54 41.11 -7.91
CA PHE A 121 26.41 42.19 -8.37
C PHE A 121 26.72 43.21 -7.26
N PHE A 122 25.73 43.56 -6.44
CA PHE A 122 25.94 44.46 -5.30
C PHE A 122 26.68 43.83 -4.12
N MET A 123 26.56 42.50 -3.94
CA MET A 123 27.27 41.77 -2.88
C MET A 123 28.72 41.44 -3.24
N ALA A 124 29.04 41.27 -4.52
CA ALA A 124 30.37 40.92 -5.01
C ALA A 124 31.56 41.77 -4.47
N PRO A 125 31.43 43.10 -4.25
CA PRO A 125 32.52 43.91 -3.71
C PRO A 125 32.69 43.83 -2.19
N LYS A 126 31.68 43.36 -1.44
CA LYS A 126 31.62 43.41 0.03
C LYS A 126 31.98 42.06 0.64
N SER A 127 33.24 41.68 0.62
CA SER A 127 33.74 40.57 1.46
C SER A 127 33.95 41.02 2.91
N ARG A 128 32.87 41.41 3.61
CA ARG A 128 32.90 41.61 5.09
C ARG A 128 32.90 40.28 5.86
N TRP A 129 32.60 39.21 5.14
CA TRP A 129 32.28 37.87 5.63
C TRP A 129 33.55 37.00 5.86
N GLU A 130 34.71 37.64 6.03
CA GLU A 130 35.93 37.00 6.52
C GLU A 130 35.95 36.93 8.06
N ASN A 131 35.11 37.70 8.74
CA ASN A 131 34.96 37.67 10.19
C ASN A 131 34.34 36.32 10.62
N GLY A 132 35.08 35.56 11.44
CA GLY A 132 34.61 34.27 11.97
C GLY A 132 33.33 34.40 12.80
N ASP A 133 33.15 35.53 13.48
CA ASP A 133 31.98 35.77 14.35
C ASP A 133 30.69 35.97 13.54
N GLU A 134 30.76 36.66 12.39
CA GLU A 134 29.60 36.83 11.50
C GLU A 134 29.18 35.47 10.90
N MET A 135 30.15 34.61 10.56
CA MET A 135 29.87 33.25 10.07
C MET A 135 29.25 32.36 11.15
N ALA A 136 29.72 32.47 12.39
CA ALA A 136 29.14 31.75 13.52
C ALA A 136 27.69 32.18 13.76
N TYR A 137 27.39 33.48 13.68
CA TYR A 137 26.03 34.00 13.79
C TYR A 137 25.11 33.41 12.73
N ILE A 138 25.56 33.31 11.48
CA ILE A 138 24.75 32.77 10.38
C ILE A 138 24.57 31.26 10.53
N GLY A 139 25.62 30.54 10.94
CA GLY A 139 25.50 29.15 11.33
C GLY A 139 24.43 28.96 12.40
N ALA A 140 24.43 29.81 13.43
CA ALA A 140 23.41 29.79 14.49
C ALA A 140 22.00 30.08 13.97
N VAL A 141 21.83 31.01 13.03
CA VAL A 141 20.54 31.28 12.38
C VAL A 141 20.06 30.08 11.57
N VAL A 142 20.94 29.44 10.78
CA VAL A 142 20.59 28.25 9.99
C VAL A 142 20.16 27.10 10.90
N ILE A 143 20.91 26.86 11.98
CA ILE A 143 20.53 25.87 13.00
C ILE A 143 19.20 26.26 13.65
N GLY A 144 18.99 27.55 13.98
CA GLY A 144 17.74 28.04 14.56
C GLY A 144 16.53 27.80 13.65
N ILE A 145 16.65 28.08 12.34
CA ILE A 145 15.61 27.77 11.35
C ILE A 145 15.34 26.26 11.33
N PHE A 146 16.39 25.45 11.33
CA PHE A 146 16.27 24.01 11.31
C PHE A 146 15.54 23.48 12.57
N VAL A 147 15.85 24.01 13.75
CA VAL A 147 15.18 23.68 15.02
C VAL A 147 13.72 24.11 14.99
N VAL A 148 13.42 25.31 14.46
CA VAL A 148 12.03 25.78 14.32
C VAL A 148 11.24 24.84 13.40
N LEU A 149 11.79 24.46 12.25
CA LEU A 149 11.16 23.52 11.32
C LEU A 149 10.99 22.13 11.94
N TYR A 150 11.99 21.63 12.67
CA TYR A 150 11.89 20.38 13.44
C TYR A 150 10.70 20.43 14.41
N VAL A 151 10.56 21.51 15.19
CA VAL A 151 9.44 21.66 16.14
C VAL A 151 8.11 21.78 15.41
N LEU A 152 8.03 22.60 14.35
CA LEU A 152 6.80 22.79 13.60
C LEU A 152 6.30 21.49 12.95
N PHE A 153 7.19 20.73 12.29
CA PHE A 153 6.82 19.44 11.68
C PHE A 153 6.60 18.32 12.69
N SER A 154 7.09 18.46 13.93
CA SER A 154 6.75 17.54 15.02
C SER A 154 5.37 17.84 15.63
N LEU A 155 4.99 19.11 15.70
CA LEU A 155 3.70 19.55 16.26
C LEU A 155 2.55 19.45 15.25
N PHE A 156 2.83 19.73 13.98
CA PHE A 156 1.87 19.72 12.87
C PHE A 156 2.38 18.81 11.75
N PRO A 157 2.37 17.47 11.95
CA PRO A 157 3.01 16.53 11.03
C PRO A 157 2.26 16.34 9.69
N VAL A 158 0.98 16.74 9.61
CA VAL A 158 0.14 16.52 8.42
C VAL A 158 -0.21 17.82 7.71
N ASP A 159 -0.92 18.74 8.39
CA ASP A 159 -1.50 19.93 7.74
C ASP A 159 -0.42 20.89 7.21
N LEU A 160 0.58 21.22 8.03
CA LEU A 160 1.64 22.14 7.64
C LEU A 160 2.46 21.62 6.44
N PRO A 161 2.93 20.36 6.41
CA PRO A 161 3.55 19.80 5.22
C PRO A 161 2.67 19.86 3.98
N ARG A 162 1.38 19.50 4.07
CA ARG A 162 0.44 19.56 2.93
C ARG A 162 0.34 20.97 2.35
N ASP A 163 0.24 21.98 3.20
CA ASP A 163 0.19 23.39 2.78
C ASP A 163 1.49 23.85 2.08
N MET A 164 2.63 23.23 2.40
CA MET A 164 3.92 23.55 1.79
C MET A 164 4.15 22.82 0.46
N GLY A 165 3.69 21.58 0.34
CA GLY A 165 3.95 20.71 -0.81
C GLY A 165 5.39 20.14 -0.88
N ALA A 166 5.52 18.97 -1.51
CA ALA A 166 6.77 18.20 -1.55
C ALA A 166 7.96 18.99 -2.16
N PRO A 167 7.79 19.75 -3.27
CA PRO A 167 8.87 20.54 -3.83
C PRO A 167 9.44 21.56 -2.84
N MET A 168 8.59 22.26 -2.09
CA MET A 168 9.03 23.28 -1.13
C MET A 168 9.82 22.63 0.01
N VAL A 169 9.32 21.53 0.56
CA VAL A 169 9.97 20.80 1.66
C VAL A 169 11.36 20.30 1.23
N ILE A 170 11.47 19.64 0.06
CA ILE A 170 12.74 19.12 -0.45
C ILE A 170 13.73 20.27 -0.72
N THR A 171 13.29 21.32 -1.40
CA THR A 171 14.18 22.43 -1.78
C THR A 171 14.66 23.23 -0.57
N LEU A 172 13.79 23.46 0.42
CA LEU A 172 14.15 24.08 1.68
C LEU A 172 15.19 23.26 2.44
N PHE A 173 15.00 21.93 2.52
CA PHE A 173 15.96 21.04 3.17
C PHE A 173 17.32 21.08 2.46
N LEU A 174 17.35 20.92 1.13
CA LEU A 174 18.59 20.94 0.36
C LEU A 174 19.31 22.29 0.46
N ALA A 175 18.57 23.40 0.46
CA ALA A 175 19.15 24.74 0.61
C ALA A 175 19.80 24.94 2.00
N LEU A 176 19.11 24.53 3.07
CA LEU A 176 19.66 24.59 4.44
C LEU A 176 20.86 23.65 4.60
N LEU A 177 20.79 22.44 4.03
CA LEU A 177 21.90 21.48 4.04
C LEU A 177 23.12 22.02 3.30
N ALA A 178 22.93 22.54 2.08
CA ALA A 178 24.01 23.13 1.29
C ALA A 178 24.64 24.32 2.02
N LEU A 179 23.83 25.18 2.64
CA LEU A 179 24.32 26.32 3.43
C LEU A 179 25.09 25.86 4.67
N GLY A 180 24.59 24.86 5.40
CA GLY A 180 25.28 24.27 6.55
C GLY A 180 26.63 23.66 6.17
N VAL A 181 26.69 22.88 5.09
CA VAL A 181 27.94 22.31 4.57
C VAL A 181 28.90 23.42 4.13
N ALA A 182 28.43 24.44 3.42
CA ALA A 182 29.25 25.57 3.00
C ALA A 182 29.87 26.30 4.20
N ILE A 183 29.11 26.53 5.27
CA ILE A 183 29.62 27.13 6.52
C ILE A 183 30.68 26.19 7.15
N LEU A 184 30.40 24.89 7.27
CA LEU A 184 31.31 23.91 7.86
C LEU A 184 32.65 23.80 7.10
N THR A 185 32.68 24.01 5.78
CA THR A 185 33.95 24.01 5.01
C THR A 185 34.94 25.09 5.48
N ARG A 186 34.49 26.14 6.17
CA ARG A 186 35.38 27.16 6.77
C ARG A 186 36.13 26.64 7.98
N TRP A 187 35.63 25.58 8.62
CA TRP A 187 36.26 24.95 9.77
C TRP A 187 36.48 23.45 9.52
N PRO A 188 37.58 23.08 8.83
CA PRO A 188 37.83 21.69 8.41
C PRO A 188 37.74 20.66 9.53
N ARG A 189 38.16 21.03 10.76
CA ARG A 189 38.03 20.16 11.94
C ARG A 189 36.58 19.79 12.22
N TRP A 190 35.67 20.78 12.21
CA TRP A 190 34.24 20.57 12.41
C TRP A 190 33.58 19.89 11.22
N LEU A 191 34.03 20.15 9.99
CA LEU A 191 33.59 19.40 8.83
C LEU A 191 33.92 17.91 8.98
N PHE A 192 35.17 17.56 9.29
CA PHE A 192 35.57 16.17 9.52
C PHE A 192 34.84 15.56 10.71
N ALA A 193 34.65 16.30 11.81
CA ALA A 193 33.85 15.82 12.95
C ALA A 193 32.40 15.55 12.55
N SER A 194 31.79 16.42 11.75
CA SER A 194 30.40 16.27 11.28
C SER A 194 30.28 15.09 10.32
N VAL A 195 31.22 14.92 9.39
CA VAL A 195 31.26 13.75 8.49
C VAL A 195 31.47 12.47 9.30
N ALA A 196 32.39 12.47 10.26
CA ALA A 196 32.61 11.34 11.14
C ALA A 196 31.37 11.02 11.99
N LEU A 197 30.63 12.04 12.45
CA LEU A 197 29.36 11.90 13.17
C LEU A 197 28.29 11.28 12.28
N VAL A 198 28.13 11.76 11.04
CA VAL A 198 27.20 11.20 10.05
C VAL A 198 27.54 9.73 9.80
N VAL A 199 28.81 9.44 9.50
CA VAL A 199 29.27 8.06 9.27
C VAL A 199 29.06 7.19 10.51
N ALA A 200 29.38 7.69 11.71
CA ALA A 200 29.14 6.99 12.96
C ALA A 200 27.64 6.74 13.19
N SER A 201 26.77 7.71 12.90
CA SER A 201 25.32 7.54 13.01
C SER A 201 24.79 6.49 12.02
N LEU A 202 25.33 6.44 10.80
CA LEU A 202 24.95 5.43 9.80
C LEU A 202 25.44 4.02 10.15
N LEU A 203 26.61 3.90 10.80
CA LEU A 203 27.19 2.59 11.14
C LEU A 203 26.76 2.06 12.50
N ALA A 204 26.54 2.94 13.48
CA ALA A 204 26.34 2.57 14.88
C ALA A 204 24.90 2.77 15.37
N TYR A 205 24.05 3.47 14.60
CA TYR A 205 22.71 3.83 15.06
C TYR A 205 21.65 3.56 13.99
N GLU A 206 21.03 2.38 14.04
CA GLU A 206 19.87 2.11 13.19
C GLU A 206 18.57 2.37 13.96
N PHE A 207 17.66 3.11 13.32
CA PHE A 207 16.33 3.31 13.85
C PHE A 207 15.52 2.05 13.69
N GLN A 208 14.87 1.67 14.77
CA GLN A 208 13.85 0.64 14.72
C GLN A 208 12.51 1.34 14.73
N HIS A 209 11.78 1.19 13.63
CA HIS A 209 10.39 1.61 13.53
C HIS A 209 9.55 0.43 14.01
N ASN A 210 9.03 0.52 15.23
CA ASN A 210 8.21 -0.54 15.80
C ASN A 210 6.76 -0.40 15.32
N ALA A 211 6.09 -1.54 15.15
CA ALA A 211 4.64 -1.57 14.95
C ALA A 211 3.91 -1.13 16.21
N GLU A 212 2.71 -0.57 16.05
CA GLU A 212 1.81 -0.29 17.16
C GLU A 212 0.99 -1.52 17.53
N TYR A 213 0.62 -1.58 18.80
CA TYR A 213 -0.12 -2.69 19.39
C TYR A 213 -1.36 -2.18 20.08
N LYS A 214 -2.43 -2.97 20.01
CA LYS A 214 -3.67 -2.77 20.74
C LYS A 214 -3.91 -3.96 21.67
N PRO A 215 -4.44 -3.73 22.87
CA PRO A 215 -4.84 -4.82 23.74
C PRO A 215 -5.93 -5.62 23.03
N LEU A 216 -5.74 -6.92 22.91
CA LEU A 216 -6.82 -7.85 22.58
C LEU A 216 -7.56 -8.17 23.88
N GLN A 217 -8.87 -8.26 23.82
CA GLN A 217 -9.64 -8.71 24.98
C GLN A 217 -9.22 -10.13 25.36
N PRO A 218 -8.88 -10.38 26.65
CA PRO A 218 -8.36 -11.66 27.12
C PRO A 218 -9.39 -12.75 26.88
N TYR A 219 -8.99 -13.85 26.24
CA TYR A 219 -9.91 -14.97 26.03
C TYR A 219 -9.17 -16.30 25.91
N ALA A 220 -9.80 -17.34 26.46
CA ALA A 220 -9.23 -18.68 26.49
C ALA A 220 -8.97 -19.19 25.08
N GLY A 221 -7.68 -19.43 24.76
CA GLY A 221 -7.21 -19.94 23.48
C GLY A 221 -7.85 -21.25 23.00
N SER A 222 -8.66 -21.91 23.84
CA SER A 222 -9.40 -23.14 23.53
C SER A 222 -10.59 -22.94 22.57
N ASN A 223 -11.13 -21.73 22.45
CA ASN A 223 -12.34 -21.49 21.66
C ASN A 223 -12.06 -21.11 20.19
N PHE A 224 -10.80 -20.81 19.85
CA PHE A 224 -10.35 -20.58 18.46
C PHE A 224 -10.22 -21.88 17.63
N GLY A 225 -10.51 -23.04 18.22
CA GLY A 225 -10.07 -24.34 17.71
C GLY A 225 -11.10 -25.24 17.05
N HIS A 226 -12.40 -24.91 17.06
CA HIS A 226 -13.43 -25.91 16.72
C HIS A 226 -14.31 -25.59 15.50
N ALA A 227 -14.61 -24.32 15.21
CA ALA A 227 -15.44 -23.95 14.06
C ALA A 227 -14.61 -23.38 12.91
N ASP A 228 -14.86 -23.85 11.68
CA ASP A 228 -14.26 -23.32 10.46
C ASP A 228 -14.82 -21.91 10.19
N PRO A 229 -13.99 -20.84 10.23
CA PRO A 229 -14.47 -19.47 10.04
C PRO A 229 -15.15 -19.22 8.69
N PHE A 230 -14.75 -19.96 7.66
CA PHE A 230 -15.40 -19.88 6.35
C PHE A 230 -16.81 -20.47 6.40
N ALA A 231 -16.98 -21.60 7.08
CA ALA A 231 -18.29 -22.22 7.26
C ALA A 231 -19.22 -21.29 8.07
N LEU A 232 -18.72 -20.70 9.15
CA LEU A 232 -19.46 -19.70 9.93
C LEU A 232 -19.90 -18.52 9.07
N TRP A 233 -18.99 -17.97 8.26
CA TRP A 233 -19.30 -16.88 7.35
C TRP A 233 -20.36 -17.28 6.31
N LEU A 234 -20.23 -18.45 5.69
CA LEU A 234 -21.10 -18.92 4.62
C LEU A 234 -22.53 -19.16 5.12
N PHE A 235 -22.69 -19.72 6.32
CA PHE A 235 -24.00 -20.05 6.88
C PHE A 235 -24.73 -18.86 7.50
N ASP A 236 -24.00 -17.77 7.79
CA ASP A 236 -24.55 -16.49 8.23
C ASP A 236 -25.20 -15.67 7.10
N ARG A 237 -24.97 -16.06 5.84
CA ARG A 237 -25.34 -15.23 4.70
C ARG A 237 -26.87 -15.14 4.54
N PRO A 238 -27.44 -13.93 4.57
CA PRO A 238 -28.89 -13.73 4.63
C PRO A 238 -29.64 -14.10 3.34
N ASP A 239 -28.92 -14.14 2.22
CA ASP A 239 -29.38 -14.30 0.86
C ASP A 239 -29.00 -15.67 0.26
N ALA A 240 -28.34 -16.55 1.01
CA ALA A 240 -28.02 -17.90 0.56
C ALA A 240 -29.27 -18.69 0.11
N ASP A 241 -30.42 -18.44 0.74
CA ASP A 241 -31.73 -18.99 0.37
C ASP A 241 -32.19 -18.61 -1.05
N TYR A 242 -31.80 -17.44 -1.54
CA TYR A 242 -32.10 -17.01 -2.91
C TYR A 242 -31.41 -17.90 -3.93
N TYR A 243 -30.11 -18.14 -3.77
CA TYR A 243 -29.33 -19.01 -4.65
C TYR A 243 -29.82 -20.46 -4.58
N ARG A 244 -30.09 -20.97 -3.37
CA ARG A 244 -30.63 -22.33 -3.19
C ARG A 244 -31.96 -22.55 -3.92
N ARG A 245 -32.91 -21.62 -3.79
CA ARG A 245 -34.24 -21.73 -4.43
C ARG A 245 -34.18 -21.70 -5.96
N ASN A 246 -33.18 -21.02 -6.51
CA ASN A 246 -32.93 -20.96 -7.95
C ASN A 246 -32.02 -22.09 -8.47
N ASN A 247 -31.70 -23.08 -7.63
CA ASN A 247 -30.79 -24.17 -7.94
C ASN A 247 -29.41 -23.68 -8.42
N LEU A 248 -28.88 -22.65 -7.74
CA LEU A 248 -27.59 -22.03 -8.00
C LEU A 248 -26.67 -22.15 -6.79
N PRO A 249 -25.35 -22.34 -7.01
CA PRO A 249 -24.37 -22.24 -5.93
C PRO A 249 -24.22 -20.79 -5.47
N TYR A 250 -23.99 -20.58 -4.17
CA TYR A 250 -23.71 -19.26 -3.60
C TYR A 250 -22.35 -18.73 -4.08
N PRO A 251 -22.26 -17.53 -4.68
CA PRO A 251 -20.99 -17.00 -5.15
C PRO A 251 -20.17 -16.44 -3.97
N VAL A 252 -18.93 -16.91 -3.84
CA VAL A 252 -17.99 -16.52 -2.78
C VAL A 252 -16.83 -15.77 -3.39
N PHE A 253 -16.70 -14.48 -3.13
CA PHE A 253 -15.65 -13.65 -3.70
C PHE A 253 -14.39 -13.67 -2.83
N LEU A 254 -13.27 -13.98 -3.48
CA LEU A 254 -11.92 -13.77 -2.99
C LEU A 254 -11.26 -12.72 -3.86
N ILE A 255 -10.72 -11.68 -3.27
CA ILE A 255 -10.16 -10.54 -4.01
C ILE A 255 -8.67 -10.46 -3.73
N ALA A 256 -7.84 -10.37 -4.76
CA ALA A 256 -6.42 -10.08 -4.64
C ALA A 256 -6.13 -8.71 -5.24
N SER A 257 -5.53 -7.83 -4.43
CA SER A 257 -5.17 -6.46 -4.80
C SER A 257 -3.65 -6.36 -4.90
N GLU A 258 -3.17 -6.13 -6.12
CA GLU A 258 -1.75 -6.03 -6.45
C GLU A 258 -1.06 -4.86 -5.75
N GLY A 259 0.26 -4.97 -5.64
CA GLY A 259 1.09 -3.87 -5.18
C GLY A 259 1.49 -2.88 -6.27
N GLY A 260 1.82 -1.65 -5.84
CA GLY A 260 2.20 -0.57 -6.76
C GLY A 260 2.32 0.84 -6.16
N GLY A 261 2.34 0.99 -4.83
CA GLY A 261 2.25 2.31 -4.20
C GLY A 261 0.85 2.94 -4.36
N GLY A 262 0.77 4.26 -4.47
CA GLY A 262 -0.52 4.97 -4.42
C GLY A 262 -1.49 4.61 -5.53
N TYR A 263 -1.05 4.26 -6.75
CA TYR A 263 -2.01 3.87 -7.80
C TYR A 263 -2.70 2.55 -7.50
N ALA A 264 -2.00 1.60 -6.89
CA ALA A 264 -2.57 0.33 -6.49
C ALA A 264 -3.57 0.52 -5.35
N MET A 265 -3.26 1.40 -4.39
CA MET A 265 -4.18 1.84 -3.34
C MET A 265 -5.44 2.47 -3.94
N ALA A 266 -5.27 3.41 -4.87
CA ALA A 266 -6.38 4.08 -5.52
C ALA A 266 -7.24 3.11 -6.34
N HIS A 267 -6.61 2.19 -7.07
CA HIS A 267 -7.28 1.20 -7.90
C HIS A 267 -8.09 0.21 -7.06
N SER A 268 -7.49 -0.39 -6.02
CA SER A 268 -8.22 -1.35 -5.16
C SER A 268 -9.35 -0.68 -4.40
N PHE A 269 -9.13 0.50 -3.82
CA PHE A 269 -10.19 1.26 -3.15
C PHE A 269 -11.34 1.61 -4.12
N THR A 270 -11.00 2.14 -5.31
CA THR A 270 -12.00 2.54 -6.31
C THR A 270 -12.78 1.33 -6.82
N PHE A 271 -12.11 0.22 -7.11
CA PHE A 271 -12.77 -1.00 -7.56
C PHE A 271 -13.77 -1.52 -6.53
N LEU A 272 -13.32 -1.71 -5.29
CA LEU A 272 -14.14 -2.26 -4.21
C LEU A 272 -15.34 -1.37 -3.91
N SER A 273 -15.12 -0.05 -3.85
CA SER A 273 -16.18 0.92 -3.55
C SER A 273 -17.20 1.00 -4.69
N LYS A 274 -16.77 1.14 -5.94
CA LYS A 274 -17.69 1.19 -7.09
C LYS A 274 -18.45 -0.12 -7.27
N MET A 275 -17.81 -1.27 -7.04
CA MET A 275 -18.53 -2.56 -7.07
C MET A 275 -19.59 -2.64 -5.97
N SER A 276 -19.29 -2.17 -4.76
CA SER A 276 -20.22 -2.19 -3.62
C SER A 276 -21.40 -1.23 -3.81
N GLU A 277 -21.15 -0.05 -4.40
CA GLU A 277 -22.21 0.90 -4.72
C GLU A 277 -23.09 0.41 -5.87
N ARG A 278 -22.47 -0.14 -6.91
CA ARG A 278 -23.19 -0.62 -8.08
C ARG A 278 -23.98 -1.89 -7.78
N CYS A 279 -23.44 -2.78 -6.98
CA CYS A 279 -24.08 -4.04 -6.59
C CYS A 279 -24.22 -4.08 -5.07
N PRO A 280 -25.38 -3.72 -4.49
CA PRO A 280 -25.54 -3.60 -3.04
C PRO A 280 -25.27 -4.88 -2.26
N ASN A 281 -25.38 -6.05 -2.89
CA ASN A 281 -25.10 -7.34 -2.25
C ASN A 281 -23.60 -7.71 -2.33
N PHE A 282 -22.79 -7.05 -3.16
CA PHE A 282 -21.40 -7.43 -3.41
C PHE A 282 -20.60 -7.64 -2.12
N GLY A 283 -20.70 -6.69 -1.17
CA GLY A 283 -19.95 -6.74 0.09
C GLY A 283 -20.18 -8.02 0.91
N GLN A 284 -21.42 -8.51 0.99
CA GLN A 284 -21.77 -9.71 1.79
C GLN A 284 -21.30 -11.03 1.17
N HIS A 285 -20.94 -10.99 -0.13
CA HIS A 285 -20.36 -12.12 -0.85
C HIS A 285 -18.82 -12.14 -0.83
N VAL A 286 -18.16 -11.06 -0.38
CA VAL A 286 -16.71 -11.04 -0.22
C VAL A 286 -16.33 -11.74 1.09
N PHE A 287 -15.64 -12.87 0.98
CA PHE A 287 -15.11 -13.57 2.15
C PHE A 287 -13.78 -12.96 2.59
N ALA A 288 -12.84 -12.80 1.66
CA ALA A 288 -11.49 -12.32 1.96
C ALA A 288 -10.92 -11.39 0.87
N MET A 289 -10.21 -10.35 1.32
CA MET A 289 -9.45 -9.41 0.50
C MET A 289 -7.97 -9.54 0.84
N VAL A 290 -7.22 -10.15 -0.07
CA VAL A 290 -5.76 -10.28 0.00
C VAL A 290 -5.11 -9.05 -0.61
N GLY A 291 -4.28 -8.34 0.14
CA GLY A 291 -3.58 -7.15 -0.33
C GLY A 291 -2.07 -7.26 -0.24
N VAL A 292 -1.40 -6.63 -1.21
CA VAL A 292 0.06 -6.44 -1.25
C VAL A 292 0.36 -4.96 -1.42
N SER A 293 1.35 -4.42 -0.70
CA SER A 293 1.83 -3.04 -0.91
C SER A 293 0.68 -2.02 -0.81
N GLY A 294 0.63 -1.05 -1.73
CA GLY A 294 -0.48 -0.11 -1.85
C GLY A 294 -1.85 -0.78 -2.01
N GLY A 295 -1.96 -1.97 -2.63
CA GLY A 295 -3.22 -2.70 -2.74
C GLY A 295 -3.82 -3.07 -1.38
N GLN A 296 -2.98 -3.43 -0.40
CA GLN A 296 -3.40 -3.65 0.99
C GLN A 296 -3.91 -2.36 1.63
N VAL A 297 -3.25 -1.23 1.39
CA VAL A 297 -3.71 0.07 1.92
C VAL A 297 -5.10 0.37 1.36
N GLY A 298 -5.32 0.22 0.05
CA GLY A 298 -6.64 0.44 -0.54
C GLY A 298 -7.72 -0.53 -0.03
N ASN A 299 -7.38 -1.80 0.23
CA ASN A 299 -8.30 -2.76 0.87
C ASN A 299 -8.68 -2.33 2.29
N THR A 300 -7.70 -1.88 3.10
CA THR A 300 -7.94 -1.40 4.46
C THR A 300 -8.80 -0.14 4.47
N LEU A 301 -8.54 0.80 3.55
CA LEU A 301 -9.33 2.02 3.39
C LEU A 301 -10.77 1.71 2.99
N PHE A 302 -10.97 0.78 2.04
CA PHE A 302 -12.32 0.33 1.66
C PHE A 302 -13.01 -0.33 2.84
N HIS A 303 -12.33 -1.22 3.56
CA HIS A 303 -12.86 -1.88 4.75
C HIS A 303 -13.30 -0.88 5.83
N ALA A 304 -12.55 0.21 6.05
CA ALA A 304 -12.94 1.28 6.97
C ALA A 304 -14.22 2.00 6.54
N ASN A 305 -14.37 2.22 5.22
CA ASN A 305 -15.45 3.03 4.65
C ASN A 305 -16.69 2.24 4.20
N MET A 306 -16.61 0.91 4.08
CA MET A 306 -17.77 0.09 3.76
C MET A 306 -18.72 -0.03 4.96
N ASP A 307 -20.01 -0.10 4.65
CA ASP A 307 -21.05 -0.45 5.61
C ASP A 307 -21.14 -1.97 5.72
N GLY A 308 -21.08 -2.49 6.95
CA GLY A 308 -21.23 -3.93 7.24
C GLY A 308 -22.69 -4.33 7.31
N THR A 309 -23.52 -3.95 6.33
CA THR A 309 -24.95 -4.28 6.32
C THR A 309 -25.23 -5.41 5.34
N ASP A 310 -25.59 -6.59 5.85
CA ASP A 310 -26.06 -7.68 5.01
C ASP A 310 -27.56 -7.54 4.70
N ARG A 311 -27.94 -7.82 3.45
CA ARG A 311 -29.30 -7.74 2.93
C ARG A 311 -29.88 -9.13 2.71
N SER A 312 -31.05 -9.39 3.29
CA SER A 312 -31.81 -10.64 3.06
C SER A 312 -32.49 -10.70 1.70
N GLU A 313 -32.80 -9.54 1.12
CA GLU A 313 -33.42 -9.45 -0.19
C GLU A 313 -32.39 -9.04 -1.23
N MET A 314 -32.38 -9.78 -2.33
CA MET A 314 -31.48 -9.53 -3.45
C MET A 314 -31.84 -8.23 -4.15
N ALA A 315 -30.94 -7.25 -4.11
CA ALA A 315 -31.08 -6.01 -4.88
C ALA A 315 -30.40 -6.15 -6.25
N PRO A 316 -31.04 -5.74 -7.36
CA PRO A 316 -30.37 -5.72 -8.67
C PRO A 316 -29.20 -4.73 -8.65
N CYS A 317 -28.16 -5.03 -9.44
CA CYS A 317 -27.09 -4.07 -9.64
C CYS A 317 -27.58 -2.88 -10.50
N GLY A 318 -27.08 -1.68 -10.18
CA GLY A 318 -27.36 -0.45 -10.93
C GLY A 318 -26.49 -0.28 -12.18
N ASP A 319 -26.81 0.74 -12.96
CA ASP A 319 -26.11 1.10 -14.21
C ASP A 319 -24.85 1.95 -13.97
N SER A 320 -24.83 2.72 -12.89
CA SER A 320 -23.71 3.55 -12.48
C SER A 320 -23.41 3.38 -10.98
N ALA A 321 -22.15 3.60 -10.61
CA ALA A 321 -21.78 3.86 -9.22
C ALA A 321 -21.82 5.38 -9.01
N ALA A 322 -22.33 5.85 -7.87
CA ALA A 322 -22.30 7.28 -7.59
C ALA A 322 -20.82 7.72 -7.49
N THR A 323 -20.53 8.99 -7.80
CA THR A 323 -19.17 9.52 -7.71
C THR A 323 -18.62 9.32 -6.29
N LEU A 324 -17.71 8.35 -6.14
CA LEU A 324 -16.82 8.28 -5.00
C LEU A 324 -16.10 9.63 -4.93
N HIS A 325 -16.10 10.30 -3.78
CA HIS A 325 -15.35 11.55 -3.61
C HIS A 325 -13.84 11.27 -3.70
N THR A 326 -13.31 11.21 -4.92
CA THR A 326 -11.89 10.94 -5.25
C THR A 326 -10.93 11.87 -4.51
N GLY A 327 -11.42 12.99 -3.96
CA GLY A 327 -10.70 13.90 -3.07
C GLY A 327 -9.98 13.21 -1.90
N TYR A 328 -10.52 12.11 -1.37
CA TYR A 328 -9.83 11.34 -0.31
C TYR A 328 -8.50 10.77 -0.78
N LEU A 329 -8.51 10.10 -1.94
CA LEU A 329 -7.32 9.49 -2.53
C LEU A 329 -6.42 10.51 -3.25
N ALA A 330 -6.97 11.66 -3.62
CA ALA A 330 -6.24 12.73 -4.28
C ALA A 330 -5.54 13.70 -3.32
N THR A 331 -5.63 13.44 -2.01
CA THR A 331 -4.94 14.25 -1.01
C THR A 331 -3.44 13.96 -1.02
N ASP A 332 -2.62 14.98 -0.78
CA ASP A 332 -1.17 14.82 -0.67
C ASP A 332 -0.80 14.09 0.63
N HIS A 333 -0.45 12.81 0.49
CA HIS A 333 0.09 12.00 1.58
C HIS A 333 1.62 11.85 1.52
N LEU A 334 2.26 12.32 0.46
CA LEU A 334 3.71 12.22 0.27
C LEU A 334 4.46 13.31 1.05
N THR A 335 3.96 14.54 1.05
CA THR A 335 4.65 15.66 1.69
C THR A 335 4.78 15.53 3.20
N PRO A 336 3.75 15.10 3.96
CA PRO A 336 3.88 14.76 5.37
C PRO A 336 5.03 13.78 5.65
N LEU A 337 5.12 12.71 4.84
CA LEU A 337 6.16 11.70 4.96
C LEU A 337 7.56 12.29 4.69
N LEU A 338 7.70 13.10 3.64
CA LEU A 338 8.97 13.74 3.29
C LEU A 338 9.42 14.76 4.34
N ALA A 339 8.49 15.58 4.84
CA ALA A 339 8.79 16.56 5.86
C ALA A 339 9.27 15.88 7.14
N HIS A 340 8.58 14.82 7.57
CA HIS A 340 8.98 14.07 8.75
C HIS A 340 10.33 13.36 8.57
N PHE A 341 10.57 12.76 7.41
CA PHE A 341 11.86 12.14 7.10
C PHE A 341 13.02 13.15 7.14
N LEU A 342 12.89 14.26 6.40
CA LEU A 342 13.98 15.22 6.19
C LEU A 342 14.25 16.09 7.43
N PHE A 343 13.19 16.51 8.14
CA PHE A 343 13.31 17.48 9.22
C PHE A 343 13.13 16.90 10.62
N VAL A 344 12.65 15.67 10.78
CA VAL A 344 12.48 15.04 12.11
C VAL A 344 13.39 13.83 12.27
N GLU A 345 13.31 12.84 11.37
CA GLU A 345 14.08 11.60 11.53
C GLU A 345 15.59 11.78 11.29
N ILE A 346 16.01 12.39 10.18
CA ILE A 346 17.44 12.61 9.90
C ILE A 346 18.13 13.33 11.07
N PRO A 347 17.59 14.44 11.62
CA PRO A 347 18.19 15.15 12.76
C PRO A 347 18.27 14.30 14.02
N ARG A 348 17.21 13.56 14.35
CA ARG A 348 17.25 12.64 15.49
C ARG A 348 18.32 11.57 15.32
N LYS A 349 18.57 11.12 14.08
CA LYS A 349 19.60 10.12 13.76
C LYS A 349 20.98 10.69 14.03
N LEU A 350 21.23 11.89 13.51
CA LEU A 350 22.49 12.61 13.67
C LEU A 350 22.79 13.01 15.12
N LEU A 351 21.74 13.23 15.92
CA LEU A 351 21.83 13.61 17.33
C LEU A 351 21.71 12.42 18.30
N PHE A 352 21.59 11.19 17.80
CA PHE A 352 21.43 9.96 18.61
C PHE A 352 20.25 10.02 19.60
N LEU A 353 19.15 10.68 19.20
CA LEU A 353 17.98 10.95 20.06
C LEU A 353 16.92 9.85 20.06
N GLY A 354 17.21 8.66 19.52
CA GLY A 354 16.19 7.61 19.37
C GLY A 354 15.27 7.81 18.17
N ALA A 355 14.52 6.76 17.87
CA ALA A 355 13.39 6.85 16.95
C ALA A 355 12.42 7.93 17.43
N SER A 356 11.72 8.57 16.51
CA SER A 356 10.59 9.44 16.85
C SER A 356 9.49 8.57 17.45
N ASP A 357 8.80 9.08 18.49
CA ASP A 357 7.62 8.40 19.05
C ASP A 357 6.56 8.19 17.96
N LYS A 358 6.47 9.13 17.02
CA LYS A 358 5.72 9.01 15.77
C LYS A 358 6.70 8.84 14.61
N GLY A 359 6.96 7.62 14.16
CA GLY A 359 7.78 7.39 12.96
C GLY A 359 7.09 7.89 11.68
N ARG A 360 7.83 8.07 10.59
CA ARG A 360 7.24 8.52 9.30
C ARG A 360 6.14 7.59 8.74
N SER A 361 6.14 6.30 9.08
CA SER A 361 5.03 5.37 8.79
C SER A 361 3.74 5.79 9.50
N HIS A 362 3.83 6.11 10.80
CA HIS A 362 2.68 6.58 11.57
C HIS A 362 2.13 7.90 11.03
N VAL A 363 3.02 8.83 10.62
CA VAL A 363 2.61 10.08 9.97
C VAL A 363 1.86 9.84 8.66
N LEU A 364 2.22 8.79 7.91
CA LEU A 364 1.47 8.41 6.71
C LEU A 364 0.05 7.91 7.06
N LEU A 365 -0.10 7.12 8.13
CA LEU A 365 -1.42 6.71 8.61
C LEU A 365 -2.25 7.89 9.13
N GLU A 366 -1.64 8.80 9.91
CA GLU A 366 -2.28 10.04 10.36
C GLU A 366 -2.74 10.87 9.17
N SER A 367 -1.93 10.93 8.10
CA SER A 367 -2.29 11.62 6.86
C SER A 367 -3.56 11.00 6.23
N PHE A 368 -3.69 9.68 6.16
CA PHE A 368 -4.91 9.03 5.68
C PHE A 368 -6.12 9.32 6.59
N ASN A 369 -5.91 9.36 7.90
CA ASN A 369 -6.99 9.58 8.88
C ASN A 369 -7.39 11.05 9.07
N ALA A 370 -6.56 12.00 8.59
CA ALA A 370 -6.81 13.43 8.73
C ALA A 370 -7.80 14.00 7.68
N VAL A 371 -8.24 13.20 6.70
CA VAL A 371 -9.22 13.65 5.71
C VAL A 371 -10.62 13.64 6.32
N SER A 372 -11.36 14.74 6.17
CA SER A 372 -12.68 14.92 6.79
C SER A 372 -13.80 14.11 6.12
N GLU A 373 -14.97 14.07 6.80
CA GLU A 373 -16.25 13.52 6.32
C GLU A 373 -16.52 13.83 4.83
N PRO A 374 -17.05 12.86 4.05
CA PRO A 374 -17.78 11.66 4.49
C PRO A 374 -16.93 10.40 4.78
N TYR A 375 -15.60 10.52 4.84
CA TYR A 375 -14.70 9.36 5.01
C TYR A 375 -14.49 8.99 6.47
N ARG A 376 -14.55 7.67 6.75
CA ARG A 376 -14.23 7.10 8.06
C ARG A 376 -12.72 6.81 8.14
N PRO A 377 -12.05 7.18 9.24
CA PRO A 377 -10.65 6.82 9.45
C PRO A 377 -10.49 5.30 9.62
N VAL A 378 -9.28 4.82 9.38
CA VAL A 378 -8.91 3.43 9.70
C VAL A 378 -9.13 3.20 11.19
N ALA A 379 -9.79 2.09 11.53
CA ALA A 379 -10.17 1.79 12.91
C ALA A 379 -8.94 1.70 13.82
N ASP A 380 -8.99 2.36 14.97
CA ASP A 380 -7.95 2.28 16.00
C ASP A 380 -8.10 0.98 16.82
N ALA A 381 -7.94 -0.16 16.15
CA ALA A 381 -8.31 -1.48 16.64
C ALA A 381 -7.20 -2.51 16.38
N ALA A 382 -7.23 -3.62 17.14
CA ALA A 382 -6.32 -4.72 16.89
C ALA A 382 -6.62 -5.36 15.52
N TYR A 383 -5.60 -5.89 14.85
CA TYR A 383 -5.75 -6.49 13.52
C TYR A 383 -6.79 -7.62 13.51
N TRP A 384 -7.10 -8.27 14.62
CA TRP A 384 -8.14 -9.32 14.64
C TRP A 384 -9.57 -8.77 14.59
N GLU A 385 -9.78 -7.59 15.14
CA GLU A 385 -11.09 -7.03 15.45
C GLU A 385 -11.86 -6.55 14.21
N HIS A 386 -11.19 -6.48 13.06
CA HIS A 386 -11.85 -6.17 11.79
C HIS A 386 -12.77 -7.31 11.31
N PHE A 387 -12.44 -8.56 11.67
CA PHE A 387 -13.18 -9.75 11.26
C PHE A 387 -13.87 -10.48 12.42
N TRP A 388 -13.34 -10.35 13.64
CA TRP A 388 -13.93 -10.93 14.85
C TRP A 388 -14.35 -9.82 15.81
N THR A 389 -15.63 -9.77 16.17
CA THR A 389 -16.13 -8.80 17.14
C THR A 389 -16.32 -9.46 18.49
N PHE A 390 -15.77 -8.86 19.54
CA PHE A 390 -15.98 -9.31 20.90
C PHE A 390 -17.37 -8.86 21.41
N ASP A 391 -18.10 -9.78 22.04
CA ASP A 391 -19.40 -9.60 22.67
C ASP A 391 -19.29 -9.94 24.16
N GLU A 392 -19.37 -8.90 24.99
CA GLU A 392 -19.28 -8.99 26.46
C GLU A 392 -20.43 -9.76 27.10
N GLU A 393 -21.58 -9.92 26.42
CA GLU A 393 -22.76 -10.58 27.01
C GLU A 393 -22.64 -12.12 27.01
N HIS A 394 -21.69 -12.69 26.26
CA HIS A 394 -21.56 -14.14 26.06
C HIS A 394 -20.25 -14.69 26.68
N ASP A 395 -20.27 -14.93 28.00
CA ASP A 395 -19.14 -15.32 28.86
C ASP A 395 -18.20 -16.41 28.29
N PHE A 396 -18.73 -17.43 27.59
CA PHE A 396 -17.96 -18.60 27.15
C PHE A 396 -17.63 -18.64 25.65
N TYR A 397 -18.30 -17.85 24.79
CA TYR A 397 -18.19 -17.83 23.31
C TYR A 397 -18.10 -16.41 22.70
N GLY A 398 -17.67 -15.42 23.47
CA GLY A 398 -17.80 -13.99 23.17
C GLY A 398 -17.11 -13.43 21.92
N TYR A 399 -16.70 -14.22 20.92
CA TYR A 399 -16.29 -13.68 19.61
C TYR A 399 -17.28 -14.11 18.53
N LYS A 400 -17.94 -13.12 17.92
CA LYS A 400 -18.83 -13.28 16.77
C LYS A 400 -18.14 -12.85 15.49
N LEU A 401 -18.58 -13.39 14.35
CA LEU A 401 -18.08 -12.95 13.06
C LEU A 401 -18.54 -11.51 12.79
N GLY A 402 -17.61 -10.66 12.40
CA GLY A 402 -17.93 -9.34 11.88
C GLY A 402 -18.66 -9.44 10.53
N LYS A 403 -19.41 -8.39 10.18
CA LYS A 403 -20.14 -8.31 8.91
C LYS A 403 -19.28 -7.83 7.73
N LYS A 404 -17.99 -7.60 7.96
CA LYS A 404 -17.04 -7.10 6.97
C LYS A 404 -16.13 -8.24 6.50
N PRO A 405 -15.64 -8.20 5.24
CA PRO A 405 -14.74 -9.21 4.70
C PRO A 405 -13.42 -9.26 5.47
N ALA A 406 -12.81 -10.44 5.53
CA ALA A 406 -11.50 -10.62 6.11
C ALA A 406 -10.43 -9.86 5.30
N LEU A 407 -9.59 -9.09 5.98
CA LEU A 407 -8.38 -8.52 5.44
C LEU A 407 -7.23 -9.51 5.60
N VAL A 408 -6.53 -9.80 4.51
CA VAL A 408 -5.35 -10.66 4.52
C VAL A 408 -4.17 -9.88 3.94
N SER A 409 -3.23 -9.50 4.80
CA SER A 409 -2.11 -8.63 4.42
C SER A 409 -0.86 -9.43 4.15
N VAL A 410 -0.30 -9.28 2.96
CA VAL A 410 0.94 -9.96 2.56
C VAL A 410 2.14 -9.03 2.78
N THR A 411 3.13 -9.53 3.49
CA THR A 411 4.41 -8.86 3.78
C THR A 411 5.59 -9.79 3.47
N THR A 412 6.80 -9.25 3.49
CA THR A 412 8.02 -10.03 3.33
C THR A 412 8.86 -9.95 4.61
N ASN A 413 9.29 -11.10 5.14
CA ASN A 413 10.24 -11.18 6.24
C ASN A 413 11.65 -10.82 5.72
N VAL A 414 12.26 -9.78 6.28
CA VAL A 414 13.58 -9.28 5.84
C VAL A 414 14.68 -10.29 6.14
N GLU A 415 14.58 -11.01 7.26
CA GLU A 415 15.60 -11.96 7.70
C GLU A 415 15.58 -13.27 6.92
N THR A 416 14.40 -13.81 6.63
CA THR A 416 14.25 -15.12 5.95
C THR A 416 14.05 -14.99 4.44
N GLY A 417 13.57 -13.83 3.97
CA GLY A 417 13.11 -13.64 2.60
C GLY A 417 11.81 -14.38 2.27
N ASN A 418 11.16 -14.99 3.27
CA ASN A 418 9.88 -15.68 3.09
C ASN A 418 8.71 -14.70 3.08
N ARG A 419 7.60 -15.14 2.48
CA ARG A 419 6.31 -14.48 2.65
C ARG A 419 5.87 -14.59 4.11
N PHE A 420 5.42 -13.47 4.66
CA PHE A 420 4.76 -13.40 5.96
C PHE A 420 3.34 -12.86 5.77
N VAL A 421 2.32 -13.61 6.21
CA VAL A 421 0.91 -13.29 5.99
C VAL A 421 0.21 -12.99 7.32
N PHE A 422 -0.45 -11.83 7.37
CA PHE A 422 -1.43 -11.54 8.41
C PHE A 422 -2.81 -11.96 7.92
N SER A 423 -3.50 -12.84 8.65
CA SER A 423 -4.84 -13.33 8.30
C SER A 423 -5.63 -13.57 9.57
N PRO A 424 -6.93 -13.20 9.65
CA PRO A 424 -7.78 -13.42 10.82
C PRO A 424 -8.22 -14.88 11.02
N PHE A 425 -7.85 -15.78 10.11
CA PHE A 425 -8.14 -17.20 10.18
C PHE A 425 -6.97 -18.04 9.68
N ARG A 426 -6.93 -19.30 10.09
CA ARG A 426 -5.91 -20.26 9.67
C ARG A 426 -6.31 -20.90 8.33
N PHE A 427 -5.34 -21.08 7.46
CA PHE A 427 -5.49 -21.78 6.18
C PHE A 427 -4.18 -22.53 5.87
N GLU A 428 -4.24 -23.50 4.95
CA GLU A 428 -3.06 -24.23 4.52
C GLU A 428 -2.12 -23.33 3.70
N THR A 429 -0.95 -23.01 4.25
CA THR A 429 0.03 -22.13 3.61
C THR A 429 1.46 -22.55 3.95
N LEU A 430 2.38 -22.29 3.01
CA LEU A 430 3.82 -22.40 3.24
C LEU A 430 4.44 -21.10 3.78
N ALA A 431 3.65 -20.03 3.87
CA ALA A 431 4.10 -18.76 4.40
C ALA A 431 4.24 -18.79 5.92
N GLU A 432 5.09 -17.90 6.43
CA GLU A 432 5.06 -17.55 7.84
C GLU A 432 3.74 -16.82 8.13
N THR A 433 3.06 -17.14 9.24
CA THR A 433 1.78 -16.52 9.56
C THR A 433 1.83 -15.75 10.87
N ASN A 434 1.03 -14.69 10.96
CA ASN A 434 0.85 -13.97 12.21
C ASN A 434 0.23 -14.88 13.30
N ILE A 435 -0.65 -15.83 12.93
CA ILE A 435 -1.24 -16.79 13.87
C ILE A 435 -0.16 -17.57 14.60
N ASP A 436 0.83 -18.10 13.87
CA ASP A 436 1.91 -18.88 14.48
C ASP A 436 2.93 -17.97 15.20
N PHE A 437 3.11 -16.73 14.73
CA PHE A 437 4.01 -15.76 15.35
C PHE A 437 3.49 -15.21 16.69
N PHE A 438 2.19 -14.88 16.77
CA PHE A 438 1.53 -14.30 17.94
C PHE A 438 0.87 -15.32 18.87
N ARG A 439 0.82 -16.60 18.48
CA ARG A 439 0.20 -17.71 19.25
C ARG A 439 0.53 -17.72 20.73
N TYR A 440 1.76 -17.36 21.08
CA TYR A 440 2.28 -17.42 22.44
C TYR A 440 2.64 -16.04 23.00
N SER A 441 2.11 -14.96 22.43
CA SER A 441 2.36 -13.60 22.93
C SER A 441 1.54 -13.32 24.21
N GLY A 442 2.11 -12.55 25.14
CA GLY A 442 1.43 -12.13 26.38
C GLY A 442 2.08 -12.69 27.66
N ASP A 443 1.70 -12.08 28.79
CA ASP A 443 2.12 -12.51 30.13
C ASP A 443 1.28 -13.72 30.57
N LEU A 444 1.95 -14.82 30.91
CA LEU A 444 1.31 -16.04 31.42
C LEU A 444 1.27 -16.07 32.96
N GLU A 445 1.96 -15.16 33.65
CA GLU A 445 2.18 -15.25 35.11
C GLU A 445 1.03 -14.73 35.99
N GLY A 446 -0.09 -14.29 35.41
CA GLY A 446 -1.23 -13.74 36.17
C GLY A 446 -2.57 -14.43 36.03
N GLY A 447 -2.70 -15.45 35.17
CA GLY A 447 -3.99 -16.01 34.78
C GLY A 447 -4.85 -15.11 33.87
N GLU A 448 -4.48 -13.84 33.68
CA GLU A 448 -5.06 -12.93 32.69
C GLU A 448 -4.10 -12.78 31.50
N GLN A 449 -4.36 -13.49 30.40
CA GLN A 449 -3.62 -13.30 29.14
C GLN A 449 -4.00 -11.95 28.52
N ARG A 450 -3.24 -10.88 28.79
CA ARG A 450 -3.33 -9.67 27.97
C ARG A 450 -2.62 -9.92 26.64
N LEU A 451 -3.35 -10.57 25.73
CA LEU A 451 -2.94 -10.71 24.33
C LEU A 451 -2.81 -9.29 23.75
N ILE A 452 -1.74 -9.05 23.01
CA ILE A 452 -1.56 -7.81 22.26
C ILE A 452 -1.59 -8.15 20.77
N GLY A 453 -2.48 -7.49 20.04
CA GLY A 453 -2.58 -7.60 18.60
C GLY A 453 -1.84 -6.43 17.96
N PRO A 454 -1.15 -6.62 16.83
CA PRO A 454 -0.69 -5.49 16.05
C PRO A 454 -1.90 -4.67 15.60
N GLU A 455 -1.76 -3.36 15.55
CA GLU A 455 -2.81 -2.45 15.07
C GLU A 455 -3.03 -2.61 13.56
N ILE A 456 -4.29 -2.48 13.11
CA ILE A 456 -4.66 -2.69 11.70
C ILE A 456 -3.90 -1.74 10.74
N GLY A 457 -3.69 -0.48 11.13
CA GLY A 457 -2.93 0.50 10.38
C GLY A 457 -1.47 0.12 10.23
N SER A 458 -0.84 -0.29 11.34
CA SER A 458 0.53 -0.81 11.36
C SER A 458 0.74 -2.02 10.43
N VAL A 459 -0.22 -2.96 10.37
CA VAL A 459 -0.15 -4.11 9.45
C VAL A 459 -0.30 -3.67 7.99
N ALA A 460 -1.25 -2.78 7.69
CA ALA A 460 -1.45 -2.26 6.34
C ALA A 460 -0.19 -1.54 5.82
N LEU A 461 0.43 -0.73 6.68
CA LEU A 461 1.68 -0.04 6.36
C LEU A 461 2.86 -0.98 6.21
N ALA A 462 2.96 -2.04 7.02
CA ALA A 462 4.02 -3.04 6.87
C ALA A 462 3.96 -3.72 5.50
N SER A 463 2.75 -3.99 4.99
CA SER A 463 2.55 -4.48 3.62
C SER A 463 3.01 -3.51 2.55
N ALA A 464 3.04 -2.20 2.83
CA ALA A 464 3.45 -1.12 1.94
C ALA A 464 4.78 -0.44 2.31
N SER A 465 5.60 -1.07 3.16
CA SER A 465 6.88 -0.53 3.61
C SER A 465 7.99 -0.78 2.58
N PHE A 466 8.31 0.24 1.78
CA PHE A 466 9.46 0.24 0.88
C PHE A 466 10.62 1.01 1.53
N PRO A 467 11.64 0.32 2.11
CA PRO A 467 12.58 0.88 3.11
C PRO A 467 13.19 2.26 2.81
N TRP A 468 13.37 2.59 1.54
CA TRP A 468 13.88 3.87 1.07
C TRP A 468 12.93 5.05 1.33
N VAL A 469 11.62 4.82 1.23
CA VAL A 469 10.56 5.82 1.38
C VAL A 469 9.84 5.60 2.72
N THR A 470 9.27 4.41 2.91
CA THR A 470 8.61 3.97 4.12
C THR A 470 9.48 2.91 4.81
N PRO A 471 9.90 3.10 6.07
CA PRO A 471 10.82 2.20 6.76
C PRO A 471 10.18 0.82 6.97
N SER A 472 11.01 -0.21 7.08
CA SER A 472 10.58 -1.53 7.55
C SER A 472 9.95 -1.42 8.95
N LEU A 473 8.91 -2.19 9.22
CA LEU A 473 8.27 -2.23 10.53
C LEU A 473 8.68 -3.47 11.31
N ARG A 474 9.12 -3.26 12.56
CA ARG A 474 9.50 -4.32 13.49
C ARG A 474 8.29 -4.71 14.32
N PHE A 475 7.91 -5.99 14.24
CA PHE A 475 6.92 -6.59 15.12
C PHE A 475 7.64 -7.39 16.18
N THR A 476 7.40 -7.07 17.46
CA THR A 476 7.97 -7.75 18.62
C THR A 476 6.85 -8.37 19.45
N THR A 477 7.03 -9.64 19.84
CA THR A 477 6.23 -10.29 20.87
C THR A 477 7.10 -10.52 22.09
N GLU A 478 6.49 -10.32 23.26
CA GLU A 478 7.08 -10.67 24.55
C GLU A 478 6.19 -11.71 25.21
N ARG A 479 6.80 -12.71 25.82
CA ARG A 479 6.10 -13.69 26.63
C ARG A 479 6.92 -14.10 27.84
N ALA A 480 6.23 -14.46 28.92
CA ALA A 480 6.86 -15.10 30.05
C ALA A 480 7.54 -16.41 29.62
N PHE A 481 8.61 -16.78 30.33
CA PHE A 481 9.27 -18.06 30.13
C PHE A 481 8.26 -19.19 30.38
N ASN A 482 8.26 -20.19 29.51
CA ASN A 482 7.42 -21.36 29.62
C ASN A 482 8.29 -22.61 29.56
N GLU A 483 8.35 -23.34 30.66
CA GLU A 483 9.21 -24.53 30.82
C GLU A 483 8.96 -25.61 29.74
N PHE A 484 7.75 -25.73 29.22
CA PHE A 484 7.41 -26.71 28.18
C PHE A 484 7.85 -26.26 26.77
N LEU A 485 7.94 -24.95 26.54
CA LEU A 485 8.27 -24.38 25.23
C LEU A 485 9.74 -23.97 25.10
N ASP A 486 10.36 -23.54 26.20
CA ASP A 486 11.68 -22.89 26.19
C ASP A 486 12.81 -23.79 26.67
N ASN A 487 12.52 -24.87 27.40
CA ASN A 487 13.56 -25.81 27.75
C ASN A 487 14.05 -26.53 26.47
N PRO A 488 15.38 -26.72 26.31
CA PRO A 488 15.93 -27.42 25.16
C PRO A 488 15.28 -28.80 24.96
N PRO A 489 15.05 -29.24 23.72
CA PRO A 489 14.52 -30.58 23.46
C PRO A 489 15.40 -31.65 24.10
N GLY A 490 14.79 -32.56 24.89
CA GLY A 490 15.50 -33.64 25.58
C GLY A 490 16.04 -33.31 26.96
N THR A 491 15.67 -32.15 27.53
CA THR A 491 15.93 -31.83 28.94
C THR A 491 15.12 -32.78 29.84
N PRO A 492 15.74 -33.56 30.74
CA PRO A 492 15.03 -34.43 31.68
C PRO A 492 14.05 -33.63 32.56
N ASP A 493 12.83 -34.14 32.76
CA ASP A 493 11.74 -33.46 33.50
C ASP A 493 12.13 -32.97 34.90
N ASP A 494 13.08 -33.63 35.56
CA ASP A 494 13.60 -33.25 36.87
C ASP A 494 14.59 -32.08 36.85
N THR A 495 14.97 -31.60 35.66
CA THR A 495 15.91 -30.50 35.45
C THR A 495 15.30 -29.29 34.74
N TRP A 496 13.98 -29.30 34.54
CA TRP A 496 13.29 -28.19 33.92
C TRP A 496 13.39 -26.94 34.80
N GLN A 497 13.83 -25.84 34.21
CA GLN A 497 13.76 -24.54 34.86
C GLN A 497 12.30 -24.11 34.91
N THR A 498 11.82 -23.71 36.08
CA THR A 498 10.46 -23.18 36.27
C THR A 498 10.39 -21.66 36.06
N ASP A 499 11.55 -21.00 36.07
CA ASP A 499 11.73 -19.58 35.85
C ASP A 499 12.80 -19.32 34.79
N GLY A 500 12.66 -18.22 34.06
CA GLY A 500 13.61 -17.89 33.01
C GLY A 500 13.40 -16.48 32.48
N PRO A 501 14.31 -16.00 31.61
CA PRO A 501 14.18 -14.68 31.03
C PRO A 501 12.94 -14.59 30.14
N ILE A 502 12.31 -13.41 30.13
CA ILE A 502 11.24 -13.08 29.19
C ILE A 502 11.71 -13.38 27.77
N GLN A 503 10.93 -14.18 27.05
CA GLN A 503 11.23 -14.55 25.68
C GLN A 503 10.73 -13.45 24.76
N ARG A 504 11.67 -12.87 24.00
CA ARG A 504 11.39 -11.84 23.00
C ARG A 504 11.62 -12.40 21.62
N ARG A 505 10.57 -12.37 20.79
CA ARG A 505 10.70 -12.68 19.37
C ARG A 505 10.38 -11.44 18.57
N SER A 506 11.20 -11.13 17.57
CA SER A 506 10.92 -10.03 16.66
C SER A 506 11.09 -10.44 15.22
N VAL A 507 10.31 -9.82 14.34
CA VAL A 507 10.43 -9.95 12.89
C VAL A 507 10.42 -8.55 12.27
N ASN A 508 11.28 -8.32 11.28
CA ASN A 508 11.25 -7.09 10.49
C ASN A 508 10.51 -7.37 9.18
N LEU A 509 9.44 -6.61 8.95
CA LEU A 509 8.57 -6.78 7.79
C LEU A 509 8.70 -5.59 6.84
N VAL A 510 8.73 -5.91 5.55
CA VAL A 510 8.73 -4.96 4.43
C VAL A 510 7.65 -5.30 3.43
N ASP A 511 7.53 -4.46 2.40
CA ASP A 511 6.54 -4.57 1.34
C ASP A 511 6.42 -6.02 0.82
N GLY A 512 5.20 -6.55 0.81
CA GLY A 512 4.92 -7.91 0.32
C GLY A 512 5.35 -8.11 -1.14
N GLY A 513 5.40 -7.03 -1.91
CA GLY A 513 5.89 -7.00 -3.27
C GLY A 513 7.37 -7.35 -3.41
N TYR A 514 8.19 -7.32 -2.36
CA TYR A 514 9.54 -7.89 -2.44
C TYR A 514 9.51 -9.40 -2.72
N PHE A 515 8.51 -10.10 -2.20
CA PHE A 515 8.32 -11.52 -2.45
C PHE A 515 7.46 -11.76 -3.70
N GLU A 516 6.25 -11.19 -3.73
CA GLU A 516 5.18 -11.48 -4.70
C GLU A 516 4.27 -10.26 -4.83
N ASN A 517 4.09 -9.72 -6.04
CA ASN A 517 3.29 -8.49 -6.22
C ASN A 517 1.78 -8.71 -6.21
N SER A 518 1.31 -9.92 -6.55
CA SER A 518 -0.08 -10.16 -6.95
C SER A 518 -1.05 -10.39 -5.79
N GLY A 519 -0.58 -10.99 -4.70
CA GLY A 519 -1.45 -11.59 -3.69
C GLY A 519 -2.19 -12.84 -4.18
N ALA A 520 -2.05 -13.21 -5.46
CA ALA A 520 -2.75 -14.33 -6.08
C ALA A 520 -2.31 -15.68 -5.52
N GLU A 521 -1.04 -15.82 -5.10
CA GLU A 521 -0.57 -17.05 -4.47
C GLU A 521 -1.24 -17.29 -3.11
N THR A 522 -1.29 -16.28 -2.24
CA THR A 522 -2.01 -16.35 -0.96
C THR A 522 -3.51 -16.56 -1.17
N LEU A 523 -4.11 -15.88 -2.17
CA LEU A 523 -5.50 -16.11 -2.54
C LEU A 523 -5.73 -17.55 -2.98
N SER A 524 -4.81 -18.12 -3.76
CA SER A 524 -4.87 -19.51 -4.22
C SER A 524 -4.78 -20.51 -3.07
N GLU A 525 -3.95 -20.24 -2.06
CA GLU A 525 -3.86 -21.04 -0.84
C GLU A 525 -5.16 -20.99 -0.02
N ILE A 526 -5.75 -19.80 0.16
CA ILE A 526 -7.06 -19.66 0.82
C ILE A 526 -8.12 -20.43 0.03
N MET A 527 -8.15 -20.27 -1.29
CA MET A 527 -9.07 -20.98 -2.17
C MET A 527 -8.93 -22.51 -2.02
N LEU A 528 -7.71 -23.04 -2.02
CA LEU A 528 -7.48 -24.48 -1.81
C LEU A 528 -7.97 -24.94 -0.43
N SER A 529 -7.70 -24.15 0.62
CA SER A 529 -8.15 -24.44 1.97
C SER A 529 -9.68 -24.55 2.05
N ILE A 530 -10.40 -23.58 1.47
CA ILE A 530 -11.87 -23.56 1.51
C ILE A 530 -12.54 -24.47 0.47
N THR A 531 -11.82 -24.98 -0.52
CA THR A 531 -12.37 -25.91 -1.53
C THR A 531 -11.96 -27.36 -1.30
N SER A 532 -11.17 -27.62 -0.26
CA SER A 532 -10.84 -28.98 0.16
C SER A 532 -12.11 -29.73 0.59
N ASP A 533 -12.16 -31.06 0.42
CA ASP A 533 -13.30 -31.92 0.76
C ASP A 533 -13.69 -31.90 2.26
N THR A 534 -13.00 -31.10 3.06
CA THR A 534 -13.13 -30.91 4.51
C THR A 534 -13.44 -29.46 4.89
N VAL A 535 -14.30 -28.76 4.14
CA VAL A 535 -14.93 -27.55 4.71
C VAL A 535 -15.69 -27.97 5.94
N GLY A 536 -15.34 -27.40 7.09
CA GLY A 536 -15.90 -27.79 8.38
C GLY A 536 -17.43 -27.70 8.33
N GLY A 537 -18.11 -28.82 8.49
CA GLY A 537 -19.54 -28.79 8.74
C GLY A 537 -19.79 -28.20 10.12
N VAL A 538 -20.81 -27.35 10.26
CA VAL A 538 -21.29 -26.99 11.60
C VAL A 538 -22.23 -28.10 12.03
N SER A 539 -21.91 -28.76 13.15
CA SER A 539 -22.69 -29.87 13.71
C SER A 539 -23.68 -29.36 14.76
N LEU A 540 -24.92 -29.88 14.70
CA LEU A 540 -25.97 -29.55 15.66
C LEU A 540 -25.99 -30.58 16.80
N SER A 541 -25.92 -30.12 18.05
CA SER A 541 -26.15 -30.98 19.21
C SER A 541 -27.63 -30.93 19.62
N CYS A 542 -28.43 -31.89 19.17
CA CYS A 542 -29.87 -31.99 19.54
C CYS A 542 -30.02 -32.53 20.97
N SER A 543 -29.95 -31.69 22.00
CA SER A 543 -30.16 -32.13 23.40
C SER A 543 -31.63 -32.08 23.86
N SER A 544 -32.45 -31.17 23.31
CA SER A 544 -33.89 -31.04 23.60
C SER A 544 -34.64 -30.30 22.47
N ARG A 545 -35.98 -30.48 22.35
CA ARG A 545 -36.86 -29.83 21.33
C ARG A 545 -36.86 -28.29 21.36
N ALA A 546 -36.29 -27.66 22.39
CA ALA A 546 -36.28 -26.21 22.58
C ALA A 546 -34.86 -25.60 22.59
N ASP A 547 -33.80 -26.42 22.66
CA ASP A 547 -32.42 -25.97 22.90
C ASP A 547 -31.44 -26.68 21.93
N ALA A 548 -31.60 -26.40 20.63
CA ALA A 548 -30.67 -26.87 19.62
C ALA A 548 -29.56 -25.83 19.45
N ILE A 549 -28.43 -26.04 20.15
CA ILE A 549 -27.25 -25.16 20.09
C ILE A 549 -26.32 -25.73 19.01
N TRP A 550 -25.87 -24.87 18.08
CA TRP A 550 -24.81 -25.22 17.14
C TRP A 550 -23.46 -25.15 17.87
N ASP A 551 -22.69 -26.24 17.87
CA ASP A 551 -21.39 -26.26 18.54
C ASP A 551 -20.47 -25.19 17.93
N GLY A 552 -20.01 -24.24 18.76
CA GLY A 552 -19.07 -23.18 18.36
C GLY A 552 -19.71 -21.91 17.79
N VAL A 553 -21.03 -21.73 17.94
CA VAL A 553 -21.77 -20.57 17.41
C VAL A 553 -22.74 -20.07 18.47
N ASP A 554 -22.73 -18.76 18.75
CA ASP A 554 -23.74 -18.15 19.64
C ASP A 554 -25.14 -18.29 19.03
N ASP A 555 -26.15 -18.51 19.88
CA ASP A 555 -27.54 -18.87 19.53
C ASP A 555 -28.26 -17.88 18.58
N ASP A 556 -27.67 -16.73 18.25
CA ASP A 556 -28.23 -15.71 17.35
C ASP A 556 -28.06 -16.03 15.85
N TYR A 557 -27.29 -17.07 15.49
CA TYR A 557 -27.18 -17.56 14.11
C TYR A 557 -28.40 -18.38 13.64
N ALA A 558 -29.44 -18.48 14.47
CA ALA A 558 -30.64 -19.29 14.25
C ALA A 558 -31.38 -19.00 12.92
N HIS A 559 -31.12 -17.89 12.25
CA HIS A 559 -31.84 -17.56 11.02
C HIS A 559 -30.93 -16.90 9.99
N ARG A 560 -30.70 -17.60 8.86
CA ARG A 560 -31.08 -17.09 7.53
C ARG A 560 -30.82 -18.02 6.33
N ALA A 561 -29.76 -18.83 6.30
CA ALA A 561 -29.49 -19.67 5.13
C ALA A 561 -30.28 -20.99 5.09
N LEU A 562 -30.82 -21.47 6.22
CA LEU A 562 -31.46 -22.79 6.35
C LEU A 562 -32.68 -22.79 7.30
N ALA A 563 -33.31 -21.64 7.54
CA ALA A 563 -34.42 -21.48 8.50
C ALA A 563 -35.64 -22.42 8.24
N GLN A 564 -35.72 -23.04 7.06
CA GLN A 564 -36.78 -24.01 6.71
C GLN A 564 -36.42 -25.47 7.03
N ALA A 565 -35.16 -25.79 7.29
CA ALA A 565 -34.76 -27.09 7.82
C ALA A 565 -35.02 -27.08 9.33
N SER A 566 -36.24 -27.43 9.77
CA SER A 566 -36.54 -27.52 11.21
C SER A 566 -35.49 -28.39 11.89
N PRO A 567 -34.73 -27.87 12.87
CA PRO A 567 -33.74 -28.67 13.58
C PRO A 567 -34.44 -29.85 14.23
N CYS A 568 -33.93 -31.06 13.98
CA CYS A 568 -34.30 -32.29 14.66
C CYS A 568 -35.74 -32.84 14.43
N THR A 569 -36.46 -32.51 13.35
CA THR A 569 -37.70 -33.23 12.95
C THR A 569 -37.50 -34.12 11.70
N PRO A 570 -37.51 -35.45 11.81
CA PRO A 570 -37.50 -36.35 10.66
C PRO A 570 -38.76 -36.15 9.80
N PRO A 571 -38.69 -36.23 8.45
CA PRO A 571 -37.55 -36.69 7.64
C PRO A 571 -36.64 -35.56 7.09
N SER A 572 -36.81 -34.30 7.54
CA SER A 572 -36.19 -33.10 6.96
C SER A 572 -35.16 -32.39 7.86
N GLY A 573 -34.90 -32.90 9.07
CA GLY A 573 -33.96 -32.30 10.01
C GLY A 573 -32.49 -32.59 9.66
N CYS A 574 -31.68 -31.53 9.54
CA CYS A 574 -30.24 -31.62 9.37
C CYS A 574 -29.55 -31.74 10.74
N THR A 575 -28.72 -32.76 10.94
CA THR A 575 -27.83 -32.89 12.11
C THR A 575 -26.49 -32.20 11.89
N GLU A 576 -26.15 -31.92 10.63
CA GLU A 576 -24.90 -31.26 10.23
C GLU A 576 -25.18 -30.49 8.93
N ILE A 577 -24.69 -29.25 8.85
CA ILE A 577 -24.73 -28.44 7.63
C ILE A 577 -23.33 -28.41 7.05
N ARG A 578 -23.20 -28.67 5.75
CA ARG A 578 -21.90 -28.69 5.06
C ARG A 578 -21.86 -27.71 3.91
N GLY A 579 -20.76 -26.98 3.80
CA GLY A 579 -20.43 -26.22 2.59
C GLY A 579 -19.92 -27.19 1.54
N ARG A 580 -20.45 -27.13 0.33
CA ARG A 580 -19.98 -27.97 -0.79
C ARG A 580 -19.40 -27.10 -1.90
N PRO A 581 -18.07 -27.14 -2.14
CA PRO A 581 -17.49 -26.40 -3.24
C PRO A 581 -17.96 -27.02 -4.57
N VAL A 582 -18.42 -26.18 -5.49
CA VAL A 582 -18.69 -26.59 -6.87
C VAL A 582 -17.60 -26.05 -7.80
N ALA A 583 -17.10 -26.90 -8.69
CA ALA A 583 -16.03 -26.52 -9.61
C ALA A 583 -16.51 -25.55 -10.71
N ARG A 584 -17.83 -25.52 -10.99
CA ARG A 584 -18.43 -24.70 -12.03
C ARG A 584 -19.80 -24.19 -11.59
N LEU A 585 -20.13 -22.98 -12.02
CA LEU A 585 -21.46 -22.39 -11.91
C LEU A 585 -22.44 -23.08 -12.88
N ASN A 586 -22.85 -24.32 -12.59
CA ASN A 586 -23.80 -25.06 -13.42
C ASN A 586 -24.98 -25.62 -12.60
N ASN A 587 -26.15 -25.69 -13.22
CA ASN A 587 -27.40 -26.15 -12.61
C ASN A 587 -27.53 -27.69 -12.52
N SER A 588 -26.49 -28.46 -12.87
CA SER A 588 -26.58 -29.92 -13.05
C SER A 588 -26.12 -30.76 -11.87
N GLU A 589 -25.52 -30.14 -10.84
CA GLU A 589 -25.16 -30.87 -9.62
C GLU A 589 -26.36 -30.95 -8.68
N SER A 590 -26.74 -32.17 -8.27
CA SER A 590 -27.70 -32.38 -7.20
C SER A 590 -26.98 -32.32 -5.85
N TRP A 591 -27.41 -31.42 -4.98
CA TRP A 591 -26.92 -31.29 -3.60
C TRP A 591 -27.97 -31.71 -2.57
N GLY A 592 -27.51 -32.15 -1.40
CA GLY A 592 -28.37 -32.56 -0.30
C GLY A 592 -29.15 -31.39 0.32
N ALA A 593 -30.22 -31.70 1.05
CA ALA A 593 -31.01 -30.69 1.77
C ALA A 593 -30.22 -29.94 2.87
N CYS A 594 -29.09 -30.51 3.30
CA CYS A 594 -28.19 -29.97 4.33
C CYS A 594 -26.85 -29.50 3.76
N GLU A 595 -26.75 -29.40 2.43
CA GLU A 595 -25.56 -28.89 1.74
C GLU A 595 -25.84 -27.46 1.25
N VAL A 596 -24.90 -26.55 1.50
CA VAL A 596 -24.88 -25.23 0.88
C VAL A 596 -23.84 -25.26 -0.23
N PRO A 597 -24.25 -25.43 -1.50
CA PRO A 597 -23.32 -25.39 -2.62
C PRO A 597 -22.77 -23.96 -2.77
N PHE A 598 -21.47 -23.83 -2.99
CA PHE A 598 -20.86 -22.53 -3.22
C PHE A 598 -19.82 -22.57 -4.34
N PHE A 599 -19.74 -21.47 -5.08
CA PHE A 599 -18.81 -21.29 -6.19
C PHE A 599 -17.86 -20.16 -5.85
N VAL A 600 -16.56 -20.46 -5.80
CA VAL A 600 -15.56 -19.44 -5.50
C VAL A 600 -15.35 -18.57 -6.74
N VAL A 601 -15.29 -17.27 -6.55
CA VAL A 601 -14.99 -16.24 -7.55
C VAL A 601 -13.71 -15.53 -7.14
N SER A 602 -12.67 -15.61 -7.97
CA SER A 602 -11.40 -14.92 -7.77
C SER A 602 -11.40 -13.62 -8.57
N VAL A 603 -11.18 -12.50 -7.90
CA VAL A 603 -11.07 -11.19 -8.54
C VAL A 603 -9.65 -10.66 -8.36
N LEU A 604 -8.98 -10.33 -9.46
CA LEU A 604 -7.64 -9.76 -9.47
C LEU A 604 -7.72 -8.28 -9.79
N VAL A 605 -7.38 -7.42 -8.85
CA VAL A 605 -7.26 -5.97 -9.05
C VAL A 605 -5.80 -5.66 -9.31
N ARG A 606 -5.44 -5.40 -10.57
CA ARG A 606 -4.05 -5.40 -11.00
C ARG A 606 -3.68 -4.38 -12.06
N ASN A 607 -2.38 -4.12 -12.18
CA ASN A 607 -1.84 -3.40 -13.34
C ASN A 607 -1.71 -4.33 -14.55
N THR A 608 -1.75 -3.78 -15.75
CA THR A 608 -1.39 -4.54 -16.95
C THR A 608 0.08 -4.99 -16.87
N PRO A 609 0.40 -6.19 -17.38
CA PRO A 609 1.78 -6.66 -17.43
C PRO A 609 2.69 -5.61 -18.08
N ALA A 610 3.79 -5.26 -17.40
CA ALA A 610 4.77 -4.35 -17.99
C ALA A 610 5.45 -5.03 -19.18
N GLU A 611 5.58 -4.33 -20.32
CA GLU A 611 6.38 -4.85 -21.42
C GLU A 611 7.83 -5.04 -20.96
N PHE A 612 8.37 -6.24 -21.19
CA PHE A 612 9.76 -6.54 -20.85
C PHE A 612 10.67 -5.71 -21.76
N VAL A 613 11.29 -4.67 -21.21
CA VAL A 613 12.31 -3.89 -21.91
C VAL A 613 13.57 -4.75 -22.01
N THR A 614 13.82 -5.31 -23.19
CA THR A 614 15.05 -6.06 -23.49
C THR A 614 16.10 -5.13 -24.09
N GLY A 615 17.39 -5.45 -23.91
CA GLY A 615 18.49 -4.74 -24.56
C GLY A 615 18.95 -3.44 -23.87
N GLY A 616 18.64 -3.23 -22.60
CA GLY A 616 19.20 -2.13 -21.81
C GLY A 616 20.71 -2.28 -21.57
N GLU A 617 21.43 -1.15 -21.43
CA GLU A 617 22.85 -1.15 -21.04
C GLU A 617 23.04 -1.73 -19.63
N GLN A 618 24.10 -2.54 -19.46
CA GLN A 618 24.48 -3.12 -18.18
C GLN A 618 24.91 -2.02 -17.20
N SER A 619 24.40 -2.07 -15.97
CA SER A 619 24.75 -1.13 -14.90
C SER A 619 25.03 -1.87 -13.60
N PHE A 620 26.26 -1.79 -13.11
CA PHE A 620 26.64 -2.38 -11.82
C PHE A 620 25.73 -1.94 -10.66
N LEU A 621 25.28 -0.68 -10.68
CA LEU A 621 24.44 -0.12 -9.61
C LEU A 621 22.94 -0.35 -9.85
N ALA A 622 22.47 -0.23 -11.10
CA ALA A 622 21.05 -0.32 -11.38
C ALA A 622 20.56 -1.76 -11.62
N ASP A 623 21.40 -2.67 -12.10
CA ASP A 623 20.97 -4.02 -12.47
C ASP A 623 20.44 -4.85 -11.29
N PRO A 624 21.04 -4.83 -10.08
CA PRO A 624 20.47 -5.54 -8.93
C PRO A 624 19.08 -5.02 -8.55
N ILE A 625 18.89 -3.69 -8.59
CA ILE A 625 17.61 -3.04 -8.26
C ILE A 625 16.58 -3.36 -9.35
N LYS A 626 16.95 -3.23 -10.63
CA LYS A 626 16.10 -3.58 -11.77
C LYS A 626 15.69 -5.05 -11.72
N THR A 627 16.63 -5.95 -11.44
CA THR A 627 16.37 -7.39 -11.31
C THR A 627 15.39 -7.67 -10.18
N LEU A 628 15.57 -7.03 -9.02
CA LEU A 628 14.67 -7.18 -7.89
C LEU A 628 13.25 -6.65 -8.19
N LEU A 629 13.14 -5.52 -8.89
CA LEU A 629 11.84 -4.97 -9.30
C LEU A 629 11.18 -5.82 -10.40
N GLN A 630 11.95 -6.35 -11.34
CA GLN A 630 11.43 -7.21 -12.41
C GLN A 630 11.05 -8.60 -11.89
N SER A 631 11.81 -9.17 -10.95
CA SER A 631 11.48 -10.47 -10.35
C SER A 631 10.18 -10.40 -9.55
N ARG A 632 9.91 -9.28 -8.86
CA ARG A 632 8.62 -8.97 -8.22
C ARG A 632 7.45 -9.11 -9.21
N THR A 633 7.53 -8.44 -10.36
CA THR A 633 6.47 -8.49 -11.38
C THR A 633 6.35 -9.89 -11.99
N ALA A 634 7.48 -10.53 -12.29
CA ALA A 634 7.48 -11.86 -12.89
C ALA A 634 6.88 -12.93 -11.97
N ARG A 635 7.15 -12.87 -10.66
CA ARG A 635 6.52 -13.75 -9.66
C ARG A 635 5.01 -13.47 -9.56
N GLY A 636 4.65 -12.17 -9.55
CA GLY A 636 3.29 -11.65 -9.79
C GLY A 636 2.50 -12.43 -10.85
N GLU A 637 3.03 -12.39 -12.07
CA GLU A 637 2.41 -13.06 -13.22
C GLU A 637 2.38 -14.58 -13.08
N LEU A 638 3.44 -15.17 -12.51
CA LEU A 638 3.51 -16.61 -12.31
C LEU A 638 2.45 -17.10 -11.31
N ALA A 639 2.25 -16.38 -10.20
CA ALA A 639 1.23 -16.71 -9.21
C ALA A 639 -0.18 -16.63 -9.79
N ILE A 640 -0.44 -15.62 -10.64
CA ILE A 640 -1.72 -15.49 -11.35
C ILE A 640 -1.91 -16.64 -12.33
N ALA A 641 -0.89 -16.97 -13.12
CA ALA A 641 -0.95 -18.10 -14.04
C ALA A 641 -1.20 -19.42 -13.29
N MET A 642 -0.57 -19.63 -12.14
CA MET A 642 -0.81 -20.79 -11.28
C MET A 642 -2.24 -20.82 -10.71
N LEU A 643 -2.79 -19.67 -10.30
CA LEU A 643 -4.17 -19.56 -9.84
C LEU A 643 -5.15 -19.95 -10.96
N GLU A 644 -4.95 -19.42 -12.17
CA GLU A 644 -5.76 -19.74 -13.35
C GLU A 644 -5.67 -21.21 -13.73
N GLU A 645 -4.46 -21.79 -13.67
CA GLU A 645 -4.22 -23.20 -13.96
C GLU A 645 -4.88 -24.13 -12.95
N ARG A 646 -4.79 -23.82 -11.65
CA ARG A 646 -5.45 -24.58 -10.58
C ARG A 646 -6.98 -24.60 -10.76
N ARG A 647 -7.58 -23.48 -11.17
CA ARG A 647 -9.03 -23.40 -11.42
C ARG A 647 -9.49 -24.24 -12.60
N CYS A 648 -8.67 -24.33 -13.64
CA CYS A 648 -9.02 -25.10 -14.84
C CYS A 648 -8.92 -26.62 -14.67
N GLY A 649 -8.09 -27.07 -13.73
CA GLY A 649 -7.64 -28.46 -13.64
C GLY A 649 -6.62 -28.81 -14.73
N PHE A 650 -5.64 -29.64 -14.37
CA PHE A 650 -4.61 -30.16 -15.28
C PHE A 650 -5.18 -31.29 -16.17
N SER A 651 -6.16 -31.00 -17.03
CA SER A 651 -6.71 -32.03 -17.93
C SER A 651 -6.00 -32.03 -19.29
N GLY A 652 -5.08 -32.99 -19.49
CA GLY A 652 -4.55 -33.33 -20.82
C GLY A 652 -3.31 -32.58 -21.31
N GLY A 653 -2.42 -32.13 -20.41
CA GLY A 653 -1.07 -31.68 -20.76
C GLY A 653 -0.95 -30.37 -21.56
N SER A 654 -2.02 -29.58 -21.66
CA SER A 654 -2.00 -28.24 -22.28
C SER A 654 -2.33 -27.18 -21.22
N SER A 655 -1.58 -26.07 -21.21
CA SER A 655 -1.84 -24.95 -20.30
C SER A 655 -3.17 -24.28 -20.63
N CYS A 656 -3.84 -23.78 -19.60
CA CYS A 656 -5.22 -23.30 -19.72
C CYS A 656 -5.38 -22.00 -20.53
N SER A 657 -4.33 -21.17 -20.59
CA SER A 657 -4.29 -19.91 -21.34
C SER A 657 -4.31 -20.13 -22.85
N LEU A 658 -3.51 -21.09 -23.34
CA LEU A 658 -3.38 -21.39 -24.78
C LEU A 658 -4.66 -21.98 -25.39
N ARG A 659 -5.51 -22.63 -24.58
CA ARG A 659 -6.70 -23.31 -25.07
C ARG A 659 -7.92 -22.40 -25.22
N GLN A 660 -7.91 -21.18 -24.69
CA GLN A 660 -9.07 -20.28 -24.72
C GLN A 660 -8.86 -18.95 -25.44
N ASP A 661 -7.64 -18.42 -25.51
CA ASP A 661 -7.37 -17.29 -26.42
C ASP A 661 -7.48 -17.70 -27.90
N PHE A 662 -7.42 -19.01 -28.20
CA PHE A 662 -7.46 -19.55 -29.57
C PHE A 662 -8.65 -20.48 -29.89
N ALA A 663 -9.39 -20.98 -28.91
CA ALA A 663 -10.56 -21.81 -29.24
C ALA A 663 -11.72 -20.88 -29.55
N GLY A 664 -12.06 -20.75 -30.83
CA GLY A 664 -13.32 -20.19 -31.32
C GLY A 664 -14.53 -21.00 -30.83
N SER A 665 -14.76 -21.04 -29.52
CA SER A 665 -15.89 -21.70 -28.87
C SER A 665 -17.22 -21.04 -29.24
N GLY A 666 -17.21 -19.81 -29.77
CA GLY A 666 -18.43 -19.05 -30.03
C GLY A 666 -19.09 -18.51 -28.76
N ASP A 667 -18.52 -18.80 -27.58
CA ASP A 667 -18.96 -18.28 -26.29
C ASP A 667 -18.33 -16.91 -26.03
N PRO A 668 -19.10 -15.81 -25.96
CA PRO A 668 -18.57 -14.48 -25.71
C PRO A 668 -18.06 -14.29 -24.28
N ASN A 669 -18.32 -15.21 -23.34
CA ASN A 669 -18.10 -14.99 -21.91
C ASN A 669 -17.45 -16.18 -21.15
N PRO A 670 -16.26 -16.68 -21.55
CA PRO A 670 -15.64 -17.85 -20.90
C PRO A 670 -15.24 -17.64 -19.42
N GLN A 671 -15.15 -16.39 -18.95
CA GLN A 671 -14.67 -16.05 -17.61
C GLN A 671 -15.72 -16.32 -16.52
N ILE A 672 -17.03 -16.20 -16.83
CA ILE A 672 -18.12 -16.47 -15.87
C ILE A 672 -18.09 -17.91 -15.35
N TYR A 673 -17.73 -18.87 -16.21
CA TYR A 673 -17.66 -20.28 -15.85
C TYR A 673 -16.43 -20.65 -15.03
N ARG A 674 -15.37 -19.85 -15.15
CA ARG A 674 -14.11 -20.04 -14.41
C ARG A 674 -14.11 -19.29 -13.09
N GLY A 675 -14.98 -18.29 -12.95
CA GLY A 675 -15.06 -17.42 -11.78
C GLY A 675 -13.79 -16.60 -11.58
N THR A 676 -12.97 -16.38 -12.61
CA THR A 676 -11.77 -15.55 -12.51
C THR A 676 -12.02 -14.25 -13.24
N PHE A 677 -11.99 -13.14 -12.51
CA PHE A 677 -12.19 -11.81 -13.05
C PHE A 677 -10.99 -10.93 -12.79
N GLN A 678 -10.78 -9.93 -13.65
CA GLN A 678 -9.68 -9.00 -13.53
C GLN A 678 -10.22 -7.58 -13.70
N SER A 679 -9.80 -6.68 -12.82
CA SER A 679 -9.88 -5.24 -13.02
C SER A 679 -8.47 -4.75 -13.35
N LEU A 680 -8.30 -4.12 -14.50
CA LEU A 680 -7.00 -3.67 -14.99
C LEU A 680 -6.90 -2.15 -15.00
N VAL A 681 -5.74 -1.64 -14.59
CA VAL A 681 -5.25 -0.30 -14.94
C VAL A 681 -3.94 -0.44 -15.72
N ASN A 682 -3.57 0.56 -16.52
CA ASN A 682 -2.28 0.58 -17.19
C ASN A 682 -1.51 1.83 -16.76
N ASN A 683 -0.60 1.65 -15.81
CA ASN A 683 0.18 2.74 -15.24
C ASN A 683 1.00 3.52 -16.27
N ALA A 684 1.57 2.86 -17.28
CA ALA A 684 2.38 3.50 -18.31
C ALA A 684 1.51 4.29 -19.31
N ALA A 685 0.39 3.70 -19.76
CA ALA A 685 -0.50 4.34 -20.73
C ALA A 685 -1.30 5.49 -20.12
N MET A 686 -1.61 5.43 -18.82
CA MET A 686 -2.31 6.47 -18.08
C MET A 686 -1.36 7.45 -17.36
N ASP A 687 -0.05 7.18 -17.40
CA ASP A 687 0.98 7.97 -16.73
C ASP A 687 0.63 8.17 -15.24
N LEU A 688 0.41 7.05 -14.55
CA LEU A 688 0.03 7.02 -13.13
C LEU A 688 1.28 7.07 -12.24
N PRO A 689 1.31 7.91 -11.20
CA PRO A 689 2.42 7.93 -10.26
C PRO A 689 2.44 6.68 -9.39
N LEU A 690 3.64 6.22 -9.04
CA LEU A 690 3.85 5.14 -8.07
C LEU A 690 3.98 5.68 -6.63
N GLY A 691 3.81 6.99 -6.39
CA GLY A 691 3.96 7.66 -5.09
C GLY A 691 2.67 7.70 -4.25
N TRP A 692 2.73 8.27 -3.05
CA TRP A 692 1.59 8.47 -2.13
C TRP A 692 0.80 9.76 -2.39
N ASP A 693 1.09 10.44 -3.50
CA ASP A 693 0.37 11.61 -3.95
C ASP A 693 -0.24 11.28 -5.31
N MET A 694 -1.57 11.28 -5.38
CA MET A 694 -2.30 10.99 -6.62
C MET A 694 -3.05 12.23 -7.10
N PRO A 695 -2.67 12.80 -8.25
CA PRO A 695 -3.37 13.96 -8.79
C PRO A 695 -4.84 13.67 -9.08
N ALA A 696 -5.72 14.64 -8.81
CA ALA A 696 -7.16 14.49 -9.04
C ALA A 696 -7.50 14.06 -10.49
N ALA A 697 -6.81 14.64 -11.48
CA ALA A 697 -7.00 14.26 -12.88
C ALA A 697 -6.62 12.79 -13.17
N LYS A 698 -5.60 12.25 -12.48
CA LYS A 698 -5.20 10.84 -12.58
C LYS A 698 -6.16 9.94 -11.81
N MET A 699 -6.69 10.39 -10.67
CA MET A 699 -7.78 9.72 -9.96
C MET A 699 -9.03 9.59 -10.83
N ASP A 700 -9.40 10.64 -11.57
CA ASP A 700 -10.55 10.62 -12.47
C ASP A 700 -10.38 9.60 -13.60
N LEU A 701 -9.15 9.42 -14.10
CA LEU A 701 -8.84 8.34 -15.05
C LEU A 701 -9.05 6.96 -14.41
N ILE A 702 -8.49 6.69 -13.23
CA ILE A 702 -8.70 5.41 -12.52
C ILE A 702 -10.21 5.19 -12.31
N HIS A 703 -10.93 6.20 -11.85
CA HIS A 703 -12.38 6.14 -11.64
C HIS A 703 -13.16 5.82 -12.91
N LYS A 704 -12.79 6.40 -14.05
CA LYS A 704 -13.43 6.18 -15.35
C LYS A 704 -13.25 4.76 -15.88
N TYR A 705 -12.05 4.19 -15.73
CA TYR A 705 -11.71 2.88 -16.28
C TYR A 705 -11.94 1.71 -15.32
N THR A 706 -12.05 1.97 -14.02
CA THR A 706 -12.32 0.95 -12.99
C THR A 706 -13.83 0.83 -12.80
N VAL A 707 -14.40 -0.37 -12.97
CA VAL A 707 -15.86 -0.61 -12.93
C VAL A 707 -16.60 0.42 -13.82
N PRO A 708 -16.40 0.38 -15.16
CA PRO A 708 -16.91 1.43 -16.03
C PRO A 708 -18.44 1.45 -16.08
N ASP A 709 -19.03 2.64 -16.18
CA ASP A 709 -20.49 2.81 -16.19
C ASP A 709 -21.14 2.11 -17.39
N ALA A 710 -22.41 1.70 -17.24
CA ALA A 710 -23.15 0.99 -18.28
C ALA A 710 -23.14 1.74 -19.63
N ASP A 711 -23.30 3.06 -19.61
CA ASP A 711 -23.28 3.90 -20.82
C ASP A 711 -21.95 3.83 -21.58
N LEU A 712 -20.84 3.75 -20.86
CA LEU A 712 -19.52 3.62 -21.45
C LEU A 712 -19.30 2.21 -22.04
N CYS A 713 -19.93 1.19 -21.43
CA CYS A 713 -19.86 -0.19 -21.88
C CYS A 713 -20.87 -0.56 -22.97
N ALA A 714 -22.00 0.14 -23.10
CA ALA A 714 -23.09 -0.19 -24.03
C ALA A 714 -22.63 -0.35 -25.49
N PRO A 715 -21.76 0.52 -26.05
CA PRO A 715 -21.28 0.36 -27.43
C PRO A 715 -20.49 -0.94 -27.69
N LEU A 716 -19.94 -1.56 -26.63
CA LEU A 716 -19.17 -2.80 -26.72
C LEU A 716 -20.03 -4.04 -26.68
N LEU A 717 -21.10 -4.01 -25.88
CA LEU A 717 -22.02 -5.13 -25.74
C LEU A 717 -22.84 -5.34 -27.02
N ASP A 718 -23.14 -4.27 -27.75
CA ASP A 718 -23.92 -4.31 -28.99
C ASP A 718 -23.12 -4.61 -30.27
N ARG A 719 -21.78 -4.47 -30.25
CA ARG A 719 -20.95 -4.64 -31.46
C ARG A 719 -19.67 -5.42 -31.16
N ILE A 720 -19.62 -6.66 -31.64
CA ILE A 720 -18.39 -7.47 -31.70
C ILE A 720 -17.50 -6.92 -32.83
N GLY A 721 -16.73 -5.86 -32.53
CA GLY A 721 -15.63 -5.37 -33.38
C GLY A 721 -15.61 -3.87 -33.67
N GLY A 722 -14.42 -3.27 -33.64
CA GLY A 722 -14.10 -1.99 -34.29
C GLY A 722 -14.46 -0.68 -33.58
N VAL A 723 -15.00 -0.69 -32.35
CA VAL A 723 -15.37 0.56 -31.65
C VAL A 723 -14.13 1.27 -31.11
N LYS A 724 -13.85 2.45 -31.66
CA LYS A 724 -12.82 3.38 -31.18
C LYS A 724 -13.45 4.36 -30.19
N PHE A 725 -12.95 4.40 -28.97
CA PHE A 725 -13.44 5.34 -27.95
C PHE A 725 -12.83 6.73 -28.13
N THR A 726 -13.59 7.74 -27.73
CA THR A 726 -13.12 9.12 -27.64
C THR A 726 -13.14 9.62 -26.20
N ASP A 727 -12.18 10.46 -25.85
CA ASP A 727 -12.20 11.20 -24.59
C ASP A 727 -13.32 12.26 -24.57
N ASP A 728 -13.44 13.00 -23.46
CA ASP A 728 -14.48 14.02 -23.27
C ASP A 728 -14.29 15.24 -24.19
N THR A 729 -13.16 15.30 -24.91
CA THR A 729 -12.84 16.30 -25.93
C THR A 729 -13.08 15.80 -27.36
N GLY A 730 -13.55 14.55 -27.51
CA GLY A 730 -13.80 13.91 -28.80
C GLY A 730 -12.56 13.35 -29.49
N ARG A 731 -11.42 13.25 -28.80
CA ARG A 731 -10.18 12.67 -29.36
C ARG A 731 -10.13 11.17 -29.15
N GLU A 732 -9.64 10.43 -30.14
CA GLU A 732 -9.51 8.98 -30.05
C GLU A 732 -8.58 8.58 -28.90
N ILE A 733 -9.06 7.70 -28.01
CA ILE A 733 -8.31 7.14 -26.89
C ILE A 733 -7.26 6.18 -27.45
N ALA A 734 -6.05 6.19 -26.87
CA ALA A 734 -4.97 5.29 -27.26
C ALA A 734 -5.42 3.82 -27.26
N GLU A 735 -5.01 3.06 -28.28
CA GLU A 735 -5.41 1.65 -28.48
C GLU A 735 -5.21 0.75 -27.24
N PRO A 736 -4.10 0.85 -26.49
CA PRO A 736 -3.92 0.07 -25.26
C PRO A 736 -4.99 0.33 -24.20
N VAL A 737 -5.45 1.59 -24.09
CA VAL A 737 -6.48 2.00 -23.13
C VAL A 737 -7.87 1.56 -23.60
N ASN A 738 -8.11 1.52 -24.92
CA ASN A 738 -9.35 0.97 -25.49
C ASN A 738 -9.50 -0.52 -25.13
N LEU A 739 -8.46 -1.34 -25.36
CA LEU A 739 -8.47 -2.76 -25.01
C LEU A 739 -8.71 -3.00 -23.52
N LEU A 740 -8.11 -2.18 -22.67
CA LEU A 740 -8.30 -2.20 -21.23
C LEU A 740 -9.76 -1.92 -20.84
N LEU A 741 -10.37 -0.89 -21.42
CA LEU A 741 -11.77 -0.55 -21.18
C LEU A 741 -12.70 -1.70 -21.61
N ARG A 742 -12.44 -2.33 -22.77
CA ARG A 742 -13.22 -3.49 -23.23
C ARG A 742 -13.18 -4.64 -22.23
N ARG A 743 -11.99 -4.94 -21.73
CA ARG A 743 -11.80 -6.01 -20.76
C ARG A 743 -12.51 -5.69 -19.45
N ASN A 744 -12.32 -4.50 -18.90
CA ASN A 744 -12.98 -4.10 -17.65
C ASN A 744 -14.51 -4.09 -17.78
N CYS A 745 -15.06 -3.61 -18.91
CA CYS A 745 -16.50 -3.70 -19.19
C CYS A 745 -17.02 -5.14 -19.21
N SER A 746 -16.34 -6.03 -19.94
CA SER A 746 -16.72 -7.45 -20.04
C SER A 746 -16.68 -8.15 -18.68
N HIS A 747 -15.59 -7.98 -17.94
CA HIS A 747 -15.43 -8.60 -16.62
C HIS A 747 -16.41 -8.03 -15.58
N THR A 748 -16.63 -6.72 -15.57
CA THR A 748 -17.61 -6.08 -14.66
C THR A 748 -19.02 -6.57 -14.96
N HIS A 749 -19.43 -6.60 -16.22
CA HIS A 749 -20.74 -7.09 -16.64
C HIS A 749 -20.98 -8.53 -16.23
N GLN A 750 -20.00 -9.42 -16.43
CA GLN A 750 -20.11 -10.82 -16.02
C GLN A 750 -20.15 -11.01 -14.50
N MET A 751 -19.40 -10.20 -13.75
CA MET A 751 -19.49 -10.20 -12.28
C MET A 751 -20.86 -9.75 -11.79
N MET A 752 -21.45 -8.71 -12.41
CA MET A 752 -22.80 -8.24 -12.06
C MET A 752 -23.85 -9.33 -12.24
N ARG A 753 -23.71 -10.19 -13.26
CA ARG A 753 -24.60 -11.34 -13.47
C ARG A 753 -24.61 -12.30 -12.27
N MET A 754 -23.52 -12.40 -11.50
CA MET A 754 -23.50 -13.27 -10.29
C MET A 754 -24.54 -12.88 -9.23
N PHE A 755 -25.10 -11.68 -9.35
CA PHE A 755 -26.10 -11.13 -8.44
C PHE A 755 -27.53 -11.18 -9.01
N ASP A 756 -27.73 -11.90 -10.13
CA ASP A 756 -29.02 -12.05 -10.79
C ASP A 756 -29.17 -13.52 -11.25
N ALA A 757 -30.04 -14.27 -10.59
CA ALA A 757 -30.27 -15.68 -10.88
C ALA A 757 -30.75 -15.93 -12.31
N ASP A 758 -31.60 -15.06 -12.86
CA ASP A 758 -32.10 -15.20 -14.22
C ASP A 758 -30.96 -14.97 -15.22
N ALA A 759 -30.11 -13.97 -14.97
CA ALA A 759 -28.94 -13.70 -15.79
C ALA A 759 -27.87 -14.80 -15.71
N ILE A 760 -27.73 -15.47 -14.57
CA ILE A 760 -26.88 -16.66 -14.42
C ILE A 760 -27.48 -17.83 -15.22
N ALA A 761 -28.78 -18.08 -15.09
CA ALA A 761 -29.46 -19.15 -15.81
C ALA A 761 -29.33 -18.97 -17.33
N GLU A 762 -29.57 -17.74 -17.84
CA GLU A 762 -29.35 -17.39 -19.25
C GLU A 762 -27.90 -17.64 -19.67
N ALA A 763 -26.94 -17.19 -18.85
CA ALA A 763 -25.53 -17.40 -19.16
C ALA A 763 -25.19 -18.89 -19.27
N GLN A 764 -25.77 -19.74 -18.43
CA GLN A 764 -25.56 -21.19 -18.48
C GLN A 764 -26.23 -21.89 -19.67
N GLU A 765 -27.34 -21.36 -20.19
CA GLU A 765 -27.98 -21.86 -21.41
C GLU A 765 -27.14 -21.58 -22.66
N PHE A 766 -26.36 -20.50 -22.67
CA PHE A 766 -25.46 -20.12 -23.76
C PHE A 766 -24.16 -20.95 -23.78
N ARG A 767 -24.24 -22.27 -23.56
CA ARG A 767 -23.09 -23.16 -23.62
C ARG A 767 -23.02 -23.84 -24.99
N PRO A 768 -22.03 -23.51 -25.85
CA PRO A 768 -21.82 -24.22 -27.11
C PRO A 768 -21.34 -25.66 -26.90
#